data_AF-A0A364RAV7-F1
#
_entry.id   AF-A0A364RAV7-F1
#
_cell.length_a   1.000
_cell.length_b   1.000
_cell.length_c   1.000
_cell.angle_alpha   90.00
_cell.angle_beta   90.00
_cell.angle_gamma   90.00
#
_symmetry.space_group_name_H-M   'P 1'
#
loop_
_entity.id
_entity.type
_entity.pdbx_description
1 polymer ?
#
loop_
_entity_poly.entity_id
_entity_poly.type
_entity_poly.pdbx_seq_one_letter_code
_entity_poly.pdbx_strand_id
1 'polypeptide(L)'
;MSIFHHFQHLTLSNDQRTALEKIKDFLDSDTQVFMLKGYAGSGKTTILKGLVEYLGAEKKNFALMAPTGRAAKVIREKTGQEAFTIHKSIYSYDELEEVQVKDEDGGQSFRYFFKIRNNTDVANKVFIVDEASMVSDAKSEGEFFRFGTDHLLSDLMTYTGVASRTIGAKVIFVGDPCQLPPVGDNSSKAFDDVYLKDKFRVSIDGAEMKEVKRQGGDSGILRAATKIRQSISSQFFNDFNLQENGSDILNPTYETFLRTYFSTGNPKIIIVSKNKTCLKLNQQIRKHRFGSEDLPIQQGDIVILGANNYRKSVFNGEFAVVNQVSPTPVSRDLTFYPSNKNTKYHKSPKGTITVTLAWRHVELIFPDAESSNKNVSGMVLENFLYGDNYLTPEETQALYVDFKNRNAGLKPKTDEFKEAILNDEYFNCLKVKYGYAVTCHKAQGGEWDYVFTVWDHDNRENFNCYRDPQIRAGKSNEQFYRWAYTAITRASRKLFAVNPPKFSSYSTMAIMGLPAVSALQELTNTPVAAEEEIVLDGSMLAKLQQFNLTDQPLQVQDHFLKVDHILAKYFIKLTGWQRKNLEVFYLCEREGKTCGLKTWVNQQLLFNGKYQKLPAYTNDESFYSEVEGILKVLPPITVKRNSSETILKRLEFEFELEETYPFVRILFEDIESLLKPTSVQVEQIEHLQYKERYTFKRQTEKAVLDFEYNAAGFFGRVVPLQNRINSQRLLQEITTLLQSLKQEQHAC
;
A
#
# COMPACT_ATOMS: atom_id res chain seq x y z
N MET A 1 8.85 8.98 35.12
CA MET A 1 8.60 7.52 35.18
C MET A 1 9.13 6.87 33.90
N SER A 2 9.39 5.57 33.87
CA SER A 2 9.77 4.89 32.61
C SER A 2 8.52 4.65 31.76
N ILE A 3 8.58 4.91 30.45
CA ILE A 3 7.47 4.63 29.52
C ILE A 3 7.03 3.16 29.58
N PHE A 4 7.98 2.25 29.82
CA PHE A 4 7.73 0.80 29.95
C PHE A 4 6.85 0.42 31.14
N HIS A 5 6.75 1.26 32.17
CA HIS A 5 5.91 1.01 33.33
C HIS A 5 4.42 0.87 32.94
N HIS A 6 3.99 1.58 31.90
CA HIS A 6 2.62 1.54 31.38
C HIS A 6 2.30 0.26 30.57
N PHE A 7 3.28 -0.62 30.36
CA PHE A 7 3.14 -1.83 29.55
C PHE A 7 3.50 -3.12 30.32
N GLN A 8 3.69 -3.06 31.65
CA GLN A 8 4.10 -4.23 32.46
C GLN A 8 3.11 -5.40 32.43
N HIS A 9 1.84 -5.12 32.13
CA HIS A 9 0.78 -6.12 32.00
C HIS A 9 0.80 -6.84 30.64
N LEU A 10 1.70 -6.47 29.72
CA LEU A 10 1.79 -6.99 28.36
C LEU A 10 3.17 -7.59 28.07
N THR A 11 3.19 -8.64 27.26
CA THR A 11 4.42 -9.14 26.65
C THR A 11 4.65 -8.43 25.31
N LEU A 12 5.48 -7.39 25.32
CA LEU A 12 5.83 -6.62 24.13
C LEU A 12 6.66 -7.44 23.14
N SER A 13 6.49 -7.23 21.83
CA SER A 13 7.45 -7.71 20.82
C SER A 13 8.74 -6.91 20.87
N ASN A 14 9.79 -7.42 20.19
CA ASN A 14 11.01 -6.67 19.95
C ASN A 14 10.71 -5.35 19.23
N ASP A 15 9.90 -5.40 18.17
CA ASP A 15 9.48 -4.21 17.43
C ASP A 15 8.76 -3.17 18.31
N GLN A 16 7.86 -3.62 19.18
CA GLN A 16 7.16 -2.74 20.12
C GLN A 16 8.10 -2.13 21.16
N ARG A 17 9.06 -2.91 21.68
CA ARG A 17 10.08 -2.41 22.59
C ARG A 17 10.94 -1.34 21.92
N THR A 18 11.50 -1.64 20.75
CA THR A 18 12.29 -0.69 19.95
C THR A 18 11.49 0.58 19.64
N ALA A 19 10.21 0.45 19.29
CA ALA A 19 9.34 1.61 19.05
C ALA A 19 9.18 2.47 20.30
N LEU A 20 8.99 1.89 21.49
CA LEU A 20 8.87 2.64 22.74
C LEU A 20 10.17 3.34 23.15
N GLU A 21 11.32 2.70 22.93
CA GLU A 21 12.65 3.30 23.16
C GLU A 21 12.84 4.53 22.28
N LYS A 22 12.60 4.37 20.97
CA LYS A 22 12.71 5.47 20.01
C LYS A 22 11.69 6.59 20.27
N ILE A 23 10.46 6.27 20.68
CA ILE A 23 9.47 7.28 21.05
C ILE A 23 9.95 8.06 22.28
N LYS A 24 10.53 7.38 23.28
CA LYS A 24 11.09 8.04 24.45
C LYS A 24 12.22 8.99 24.06
N ASP A 25 13.19 8.51 23.28
CA ASP A 25 14.31 9.33 22.81
C ASP A 25 13.81 10.51 21.96
N PHE A 26 12.83 10.27 21.10
CA PHE A 26 12.17 11.33 20.32
C PHE A 26 11.55 12.40 21.21
N LEU A 27 10.79 12.01 22.25
CA LEU A 27 10.11 12.94 23.16
C LEU A 27 11.10 13.80 23.97
N ASP A 28 12.32 13.33 24.17
CA ASP A 28 13.38 14.01 24.94
C ASP A 28 14.39 14.75 24.02
N SER A 29 14.31 14.57 22.69
CA SER A 29 15.18 15.21 21.69
C SER A 29 14.62 16.51 21.07
N ASP A 30 15.39 17.18 20.22
CA ASP A 30 14.92 18.31 19.38
C ASP A 30 14.20 17.87 18.09
N THR A 31 14.00 16.56 17.90
CA THR A 31 13.31 16.04 16.71
C THR A 31 11.83 16.45 16.71
N GLN A 32 11.35 16.94 15.58
CA GLN A 32 10.02 17.58 15.48
C GLN A 32 8.91 16.58 15.14
N VAL A 33 9.20 15.59 14.29
CA VAL A 33 8.22 14.61 13.79
C VAL A 33 8.69 13.18 14.07
N PHE A 34 7.77 12.33 14.51
CA PHE A 34 7.97 10.89 14.65
C PHE A 34 7.00 10.10 13.78
N MET A 35 7.49 9.13 13.03
CA MET A 35 6.66 8.20 12.26
C MET A 35 6.61 6.83 12.95
N LEU A 36 5.49 6.49 13.57
CA LEU A 36 5.21 5.15 14.07
C LEU A 36 4.45 4.36 13.00
N LYS A 37 5.22 3.68 12.15
CA LYS A 37 4.69 2.78 11.11
C LYS A 37 4.41 1.42 11.72
N GLY A 38 3.36 0.76 11.29
CA GLY A 38 3.17 -0.64 11.67
C GLY A 38 2.04 -1.29 10.93
N TYR A 39 2.17 -2.60 10.69
CA TYR A 39 1.16 -3.32 9.93
C TYR A 39 -0.15 -3.52 10.71
N ALA A 40 -1.22 -3.90 10.02
CA ALA A 40 -2.49 -4.24 10.65
C ALA A 40 -2.28 -5.38 11.65
N GLY A 41 -2.69 -5.15 12.91
CA GLY A 41 -2.48 -6.10 14.01
C GLY A 41 -1.11 -6.07 14.70
N SER A 42 -0.21 -5.12 14.37
CA SER A 42 1.08 -4.94 15.07
C SER A 42 0.98 -4.34 16.49
N GLY A 43 -0.23 -3.98 16.94
CA GLY A 43 -0.44 -3.37 18.25
C GLY A 43 -0.22 -1.86 18.32
N LYS A 44 -0.24 -1.14 17.19
CA LYS A 44 -0.16 0.35 17.14
C LYS A 44 -1.07 1.03 18.16
N THR A 45 -2.35 0.65 18.21
CA THR A 45 -3.28 1.29 19.16
C THR A 45 -2.97 0.95 20.62
N THR A 46 -2.38 -0.22 20.88
CA THR A 46 -1.90 -0.60 22.21
C THR A 46 -0.73 0.29 22.64
N ILE A 47 0.23 0.53 21.73
CA ILE A 47 1.33 1.48 21.95
C ILE A 47 0.80 2.89 22.19
N LEU A 48 -0.16 3.35 21.37
CA LEU A 48 -0.80 4.65 21.53
C LEU A 48 -1.47 4.81 22.90
N LYS A 49 -2.18 3.78 23.38
CA LYS A 49 -2.81 3.79 24.70
C LYS A 49 -1.80 4.02 25.82
N GLY A 50 -0.76 3.19 25.90
CA GLY A 50 0.25 3.37 26.95
C GLY A 50 1.07 4.65 26.77
N LEU A 51 1.25 5.15 25.54
CA LEU A 51 1.88 6.43 25.27
C LEU A 51 1.07 7.60 25.86
N VAL A 52 -0.24 7.66 25.64
CA VAL A 52 -1.05 8.76 26.20
C VAL A 52 -1.16 8.69 27.73
N GLU A 53 -1.21 7.48 28.30
CA GLU A 53 -1.14 7.28 29.75
C GLU A 53 0.19 7.80 30.32
N TYR A 54 1.30 7.50 29.64
CA TYR A 54 2.63 8.01 30.00
C TYR A 54 2.72 9.54 29.89
N LEU A 55 2.24 10.12 28.79
CA LEU A 55 2.24 11.59 28.62
C LEU A 55 1.41 12.28 29.71
N GLY A 56 0.26 11.70 30.08
CA GLY A 56 -0.56 12.18 31.19
C GLY A 56 0.16 12.10 32.54
N ALA A 57 0.86 10.99 32.82
CA ALA A 57 1.65 10.83 34.04
C ALA A 57 2.82 11.83 34.14
N GLU A 58 3.45 12.15 33.01
CA GLU A 58 4.50 13.17 32.90
C GLU A 58 3.94 14.60 32.80
N LYS A 59 2.62 14.79 32.86
CA LYS A 59 1.93 16.09 32.71
C LYS A 59 2.30 16.83 31.41
N LYS A 60 2.59 16.08 30.34
CA LYS A 60 2.80 16.64 29.00
C LYS A 60 1.46 16.85 28.31
N ASN A 61 1.23 18.04 27.76
CA ASN A 61 0.02 18.32 26.97
C ASN A 61 0.05 17.52 25.67
N PHE A 62 -1.07 16.89 25.32
CA PHE A 62 -1.21 16.18 24.05
C PHE A 62 -2.59 16.38 23.41
N ALA A 63 -2.69 16.09 22.12
CA ALA A 63 -3.96 16.07 21.40
C ALA A 63 -4.01 14.84 20.47
N LEU A 64 -5.13 14.11 20.51
CA LEU A 64 -5.39 12.97 19.64
C LEU A 64 -6.26 13.37 18.46
N MET A 65 -5.79 13.04 17.25
CA MET A 65 -6.45 13.38 16.00
C MET A 65 -6.49 12.18 15.06
N ALA A 66 -7.49 12.15 14.18
CA ALA A 66 -7.56 11.21 13.07
C ALA A 66 -8.21 11.83 11.83
N PRO A 67 -7.99 11.31 10.61
CA PRO A 67 -8.58 11.88 9.40
C PRO A 67 -10.09 11.63 9.28
N THR A 68 -10.63 10.57 9.88
CA THR A 68 -12.06 10.21 9.81
C THR A 68 -12.72 10.15 11.18
N GLY A 69 -14.03 10.39 11.24
CA GLY A 69 -14.81 10.32 12.48
C GLY A 69 -14.75 8.94 13.13
N ARG A 70 -14.77 7.88 12.30
CA ARG A 70 -14.60 6.49 12.76
C ARG A 70 -13.25 6.26 13.41
N ALA A 71 -12.15 6.64 12.76
CA ALA A 71 -10.81 6.45 13.32
C ALA A 71 -10.67 7.22 14.65
N ALA A 72 -11.17 8.47 14.72
CA ALA A 72 -11.19 9.27 15.94
C ALA A 72 -12.04 8.61 17.06
N LYS A 73 -13.15 7.96 16.70
CA LYS A 73 -13.95 7.18 17.66
C LYS A 73 -13.21 5.95 18.18
N VAL A 74 -12.60 5.16 17.30
CA VAL A 74 -11.86 3.93 17.66
C VAL A 74 -10.69 4.23 18.60
N ILE A 75 -9.90 5.27 18.32
CA ILE A 75 -8.81 5.66 19.23
C ILE A 75 -9.37 6.10 20.58
N ARG A 76 -10.42 6.93 20.63
CA ARG A 76 -11.06 7.35 21.89
C ARG A 76 -11.57 6.17 22.71
N GLU A 77 -12.27 5.22 22.09
CA GLU A 77 -12.75 4.00 22.76
C GLU A 77 -11.58 3.18 23.33
N LYS A 78 -10.45 3.09 22.62
CA LYS A 78 -9.30 2.28 23.06
C LYS A 78 -8.42 3.00 24.09
N THR A 79 -8.28 4.31 24.02
CA THR A 79 -7.41 5.09 24.91
C THR A 79 -8.14 5.68 26.12
N GLY A 80 -9.47 5.81 26.06
CA GLY A 80 -10.26 6.54 27.07
C GLY A 80 -10.02 8.05 27.07
N GLN A 81 -9.36 8.59 26.04
CA GLN A 81 -9.02 10.01 25.91
C GLN A 81 -9.86 10.67 24.81
N GLU A 82 -10.11 11.97 24.94
CA GLU A 82 -10.76 12.73 23.86
C GLU A 82 -9.93 12.69 22.58
N ALA A 83 -10.59 12.37 21.47
CA ALA A 83 -10.00 12.39 20.15
C ALA A 83 -11.01 12.93 19.13
N PHE A 84 -10.52 13.75 18.20
CA PHE A 84 -11.35 14.42 17.21
C PHE A 84 -10.80 14.22 15.80
N THR A 85 -11.61 14.56 14.80
CA THR A 85 -11.07 14.63 13.43
C THR A 85 -10.07 15.77 13.31
N ILE A 86 -9.11 15.67 12.39
CA ILE A 86 -8.17 16.76 12.08
C ILE A 86 -8.97 18.02 11.75
N HIS A 87 -9.99 17.91 10.88
CA HIS A 87 -10.87 19.02 10.52
C HIS A 87 -11.50 19.71 11.74
N LYS A 88 -12.08 18.92 12.67
CA LYS A 88 -12.72 19.45 13.88
C LYS A 88 -11.72 20.19 14.79
N SER A 89 -10.47 19.74 14.78
CA SER A 89 -9.41 20.25 15.65
C SER A 89 -8.81 21.55 15.12
N ILE A 90 -8.52 21.61 13.83
CA ILE A 90 -7.67 22.66 13.26
C ILE A 90 -8.45 23.82 12.63
N TYR A 91 -9.73 23.68 12.30
CA TYR A 91 -10.50 24.74 11.63
C TYR A 91 -11.55 25.39 12.54
N SER A 92 -11.68 26.72 12.46
CA SER A 92 -12.69 27.50 13.17
C SER A 92 -14.01 27.42 12.42
N TYR A 93 -15.08 26.95 13.07
CA TYR A 93 -16.40 26.85 12.45
C TYR A 93 -17.25 28.12 12.61
N ASP A 94 -16.78 29.06 13.43
CA ASP A 94 -17.45 30.33 13.69
C ASP A 94 -16.91 31.45 12.78
N GLU A 95 -15.75 31.24 12.15
CA GLU A 95 -15.08 32.22 11.28
C GLU A 95 -15.12 31.78 9.81
N LEU A 96 -16.08 32.33 9.06
CA LEU A 96 -16.24 32.11 7.62
C LEU A 96 -15.89 33.34 6.79
N GLU A 97 -14.94 33.13 5.87
CA GLU A 97 -14.59 34.11 4.84
C GLU A 97 -15.19 33.72 3.50
N GLU A 98 -15.85 34.68 2.86
CA GLU A 98 -16.30 34.53 1.48
C GLU A 98 -15.16 34.94 0.54
N VAL A 99 -14.78 34.03 -0.34
CA VAL A 99 -13.77 34.30 -1.37
C VAL A 99 -14.44 34.16 -2.74
N GLN A 100 -14.25 35.17 -3.58
CA GLN A 100 -14.60 35.08 -4.99
C GLN A 100 -13.56 34.22 -5.70
N VAL A 101 -14.00 33.07 -6.19
CA VAL A 101 -13.16 32.19 -7.00
C VAL A 101 -13.54 32.41 -8.46
N LYS A 102 -12.53 32.68 -9.29
CA LYS A 102 -12.69 32.59 -10.73
C LYS A 102 -12.63 31.11 -11.09
N ASP A 103 -13.73 30.58 -11.60
CA ASP A 103 -13.73 29.24 -12.18
C ASP A 103 -12.87 29.23 -13.45
N GLU A 104 -12.37 28.06 -13.83
CA GLU A 104 -11.50 27.88 -15.00
C GLU A 104 -12.18 28.34 -16.31
N ASP A 105 -13.52 28.29 -16.37
CA ASP A 105 -14.34 28.76 -17.49
C ASP A 105 -14.64 30.29 -17.45
N GLY A 106 -14.05 31.04 -16.52
CA GLY A 106 -14.27 32.47 -16.34
C GLY A 106 -15.57 32.83 -15.62
N GLY A 107 -16.29 31.85 -15.06
CA GLY A 107 -17.42 32.07 -14.16
C GLY A 107 -16.97 32.62 -12.80
N GLN A 108 -17.78 33.47 -12.18
CA GLN A 108 -17.56 33.87 -10.78
C GLN A 108 -18.36 32.93 -9.88
N SER A 109 -17.68 32.10 -9.09
CA SER A 109 -18.28 31.32 -8.01
C SER A 109 -17.90 31.91 -6.64
N PHE A 110 -18.80 31.79 -5.68
CA PHE A 110 -18.55 32.18 -4.29
C PHE A 110 -18.31 30.91 -3.49
N ARG A 111 -17.22 30.88 -2.72
CA ARG A 111 -16.91 29.78 -1.80
C ARG A 111 -16.68 30.36 -0.41
N TYR A 112 -17.08 29.60 0.60
CA TYR A 112 -16.85 29.98 1.99
C TYR A 112 -15.69 29.16 2.57
N PHE A 113 -14.75 29.82 3.22
CA PHE A 113 -13.58 29.19 3.83
C PHE A 113 -13.67 29.27 5.36
N PHE A 114 -13.54 28.12 6.00
CA PHE A 114 -13.25 28.02 7.42
C PHE A 114 -11.76 28.22 7.64
N LYS A 115 -11.39 29.20 8.49
CA LYS A 115 -9.99 29.48 8.79
C LYS A 115 -9.35 28.39 9.63
N ILE A 116 -8.02 28.27 9.49
CA ILE A 116 -7.22 27.55 10.47
C ILE A 116 -7.33 28.31 11.79
N ARG A 117 -7.65 27.60 12.88
CA ARG A 117 -7.70 28.15 14.24
C ARG A 117 -6.32 28.65 14.63
N ASN A 118 -6.28 29.80 15.29
CA ASN A 118 -5.09 30.21 16.01
C ASN A 118 -4.94 29.33 17.25
N ASN A 119 -3.94 28.45 17.26
CA ASN A 119 -3.69 27.56 18.39
C ASN A 119 -2.74 28.22 19.38
N THR A 120 -3.29 28.77 20.47
CA THR A 120 -2.51 29.42 21.52
C THR A 120 -1.86 28.44 22.49
N ASP A 121 -2.28 27.16 22.48
CA ASP A 121 -1.77 26.08 23.33
C ASP A 121 -0.96 25.06 22.51
N VAL A 122 0.05 25.54 21.78
CA VAL A 122 0.99 24.69 21.00
C VAL A 122 2.30 24.40 21.72
N ALA A 123 2.67 25.21 22.71
CA ALA A 123 3.98 25.16 23.33
C ALA A 123 4.22 23.79 24.00
N ASN A 124 5.29 23.11 23.59
CA ASN A 124 5.69 21.77 24.07
C ASN A 124 4.60 20.69 23.98
N LYS A 125 3.57 20.90 23.13
CA LYS A 125 2.45 19.97 22.98
C LYS A 125 2.77 18.84 22.01
N VAL A 126 2.30 17.64 22.34
CA VAL A 126 2.44 16.45 21.49
C VAL A 126 1.16 16.19 20.72
N PHE A 127 1.20 16.35 19.40
CA PHE A 127 0.08 16.04 18.51
C PHE A 127 0.23 14.62 17.98
N ILE A 128 -0.77 13.78 18.23
CA ILE A 128 -0.76 12.38 17.80
C ILE A 128 -1.85 12.20 16.74
N VAL A 129 -1.46 11.76 15.55
CA VAL A 129 -2.34 11.61 14.40
C VAL A 129 -2.39 10.13 14.02
N ASP A 130 -3.50 9.47 14.36
CA ASP A 130 -3.74 8.06 14.00
C ASP A 130 -4.34 7.94 12.59
N GLU A 131 -4.17 6.79 11.96
CA GLU A 131 -4.49 6.54 10.54
C GLU A 131 -3.91 7.62 9.61
N ALA A 132 -2.71 8.11 9.91
CA ALA A 132 -2.02 9.16 9.16
C ALA A 132 -1.82 8.82 7.68
N SER A 133 -1.91 7.53 7.31
CA SER A 133 -1.88 7.06 5.93
C SER A 133 -2.96 7.70 5.06
N MET A 134 -4.08 8.16 5.65
CA MET A 134 -5.20 8.79 4.95
C MET A 134 -5.14 10.33 4.93
N VAL A 135 -4.11 10.96 5.50
CA VAL A 135 -3.97 12.42 5.51
C VAL A 135 -3.42 12.89 4.17
N SER A 136 -4.28 13.53 3.38
CA SER A 136 -3.91 14.06 2.06
C SER A 136 -3.24 15.43 2.18
N ASP A 137 -2.37 15.70 1.21
CA ASP A 137 -1.86 17.04 0.94
C ASP A 137 -2.16 17.49 -0.49
N ALA A 138 -3.03 16.76 -1.21
CA ALA A 138 -3.62 17.24 -2.44
C ALA A 138 -4.63 18.34 -2.15
N LYS A 139 -4.83 19.20 -3.15
CA LYS A 139 -5.83 20.27 -3.07
C LYS A 139 -7.21 19.62 -3.06
N SER A 140 -7.98 19.87 -2.01
CA SER A 140 -9.38 19.46 -1.97
C SER A 140 -10.14 20.25 -3.05
N GLU A 141 -11.01 19.61 -3.84
CA GLU A 141 -11.84 20.24 -4.87
C GLU A 141 -13.32 19.81 -4.72
N GLY A 142 -14.27 20.53 -5.32
CA GLY A 142 -15.71 20.20 -5.27
C GLY A 142 -16.58 20.60 -4.06
N GLU A 143 -16.04 20.99 -2.89
CA GLU A 143 -16.90 21.37 -1.74
C GLU A 143 -17.30 22.87 -1.74
N PHE A 144 -18.52 23.18 -1.28
CA PHE A 144 -19.02 24.57 -1.14
C PHE A 144 -18.35 25.28 0.06
N PHE A 145 -18.18 24.56 1.16
CA PHE A 145 -17.37 24.98 2.29
C PHE A 145 -15.96 24.43 2.12
N ARG A 146 -14.98 25.29 2.30
CA ARG A 146 -13.54 25.04 2.14
C ARG A 146 -12.84 25.22 3.47
N PHE A 147 -11.62 24.72 3.56
CA PHE A 147 -10.87 24.70 4.81
C PHE A 147 -9.44 25.16 4.58
N GLY A 148 -9.00 26.12 5.38
CA GLY A 148 -7.62 26.63 5.39
C GLY A 148 -7.09 26.91 3.99
N THR A 149 -5.99 26.24 3.62
CA THR A 149 -5.36 26.38 2.30
C THR A 149 -5.80 25.31 1.29
N ASP A 150 -6.87 24.55 1.55
CA ASP A 150 -7.31 23.36 0.79
C ASP A 150 -6.35 22.16 0.87
N HIS A 151 -5.32 22.21 1.72
CA HIS A 151 -4.28 21.18 1.86
C HIS A 151 -4.21 20.70 3.33
N LEU A 152 -4.89 19.59 3.65
CA LEU A 152 -5.11 19.16 5.03
C LEU A 152 -3.81 18.93 5.82
N LEU A 153 -2.81 18.27 5.21
CA LEU A 153 -1.51 18.07 5.87
C LEU A 153 -0.78 19.40 6.08
N SER A 154 -0.75 20.27 5.08
CA SER A 154 -0.13 21.60 5.20
C SER A 154 -0.79 22.46 6.30
N ASP A 155 -2.12 22.42 6.38
CA ASP A 155 -2.89 23.12 7.41
C ASP A 155 -2.62 22.54 8.80
N LEU A 156 -2.52 21.22 8.93
CA LEU A 156 -2.15 20.54 10.18
C LEU A 156 -0.73 20.94 10.65
N MET A 157 0.25 20.93 9.75
CA MET A 157 1.62 21.33 10.07
C MET A 157 1.69 22.81 10.50
N THR A 158 0.87 23.66 9.89
CA THR A 158 0.73 25.07 10.27
C THR A 158 0.09 25.21 11.66
N TYR A 159 -1.04 24.55 11.90
CA TYR A 159 -1.79 24.59 13.16
C TYR A 159 -0.97 24.10 14.36
N THR A 160 -0.14 23.08 14.16
CA THR A 160 0.71 22.52 15.23
C THR A 160 1.91 23.42 15.56
N GLY A 161 2.29 24.33 14.66
CA GLY A 161 3.49 25.15 14.79
C GLY A 161 4.79 24.33 14.77
N VAL A 162 4.72 23.05 14.38
CA VAL A 162 5.82 22.08 14.54
C VAL A 162 7.09 22.48 13.81
N ALA A 163 7.00 23.26 12.73
CA ALA A 163 8.15 23.77 12.00
C ALA A 163 9.02 24.76 12.81
N SER A 164 8.42 25.44 13.81
CA SER A 164 9.14 26.36 14.68
C SER A 164 9.74 25.64 15.88
N ARG A 165 11.08 25.53 15.91
CA ARG A 165 11.80 24.87 17.01
C ARG A 165 11.59 25.57 18.36
N THR A 166 11.30 26.86 18.39
CA THR A 166 11.08 27.61 19.64
C THR A 166 9.75 27.26 20.33
N ILE A 167 8.79 26.69 19.59
CA ILE A 167 7.50 26.26 20.15
C ILE A 167 7.67 24.93 20.90
N GLY A 168 8.62 24.09 20.49
CA GLY A 168 8.83 22.77 21.08
C GLY A 168 7.70 21.76 20.82
N ALA A 169 6.76 22.08 19.92
CA ALA A 169 5.70 21.17 19.52
C ALA A 169 6.27 19.94 18.83
N LYS A 170 5.63 18.79 19.05
CA LYS A 170 6.01 17.51 18.44
C LYS A 170 4.81 16.88 17.76
N VAL A 171 5.02 16.22 16.62
CA VAL A 171 3.98 15.49 15.90
C VAL A 171 4.36 14.02 15.80
N ILE A 172 3.44 13.12 16.15
CA ILE A 172 3.58 11.67 16.00
C ILE A 172 2.53 11.19 15.00
N PHE A 173 2.99 10.78 13.81
CA PHE A 173 2.16 10.14 12.79
C PHE A 173 2.12 8.64 13.03
N VAL A 174 0.92 8.07 13.16
CA VAL A 174 0.70 6.64 13.39
C VAL A 174 -0.18 6.07 12.30
N GLY A 175 0.17 4.90 11.78
CA GLY A 175 -0.57 4.30 10.67
C GLY A 175 0.13 3.12 10.01
N ASP A 176 -0.50 2.59 8.98
CA ASP A 176 -0.03 1.42 8.25
C ASP A 176 0.49 1.82 6.85
N PRO A 177 1.80 1.69 6.59
CA PRO A 177 2.39 2.11 5.32
C PRO A 177 2.00 1.20 4.14
N CYS A 178 1.35 0.05 4.35
CA CYS A 178 0.87 -0.84 3.29
C CYS A 178 -0.61 -0.62 2.93
N GLN A 179 -1.35 0.19 3.70
CA GLN A 179 -2.72 0.54 3.35
C GLN A 179 -2.80 1.48 2.14
N LEU A 180 -4.01 1.65 1.61
CA LEU A 180 -4.28 2.61 0.55
C LEU A 180 -3.88 4.04 0.97
N PRO A 181 -3.22 4.80 0.08
CA PRO A 181 -3.00 6.23 0.28
C PRO A 181 -4.33 7.01 0.26
N PRO A 182 -4.31 8.31 0.56
CA PRO A 182 -5.50 9.15 0.46
C PRO A 182 -6.08 9.12 -0.97
N VAL A 183 -7.40 9.30 -1.10
CA VAL A 183 -8.06 9.30 -2.41
C VAL A 183 -7.48 10.40 -3.30
N GLY A 184 -7.02 10.03 -4.50
CA GLY A 184 -6.41 10.96 -5.45
C GLY A 184 -4.89 11.10 -5.30
N ASP A 185 -4.31 10.58 -4.23
CA ASP A 185 -2.86 10.57 -4.00
C ASP A 185 -2.23 9.23 -4.38
N ASN A 186 -1.02 9.27 -4.94
CA ASN A 186 -0.24 8.07 -5.26
C ASN A 186 0.59 7.57 -4.06
N SER A 187 0.69 8.34 -2.98
CA SER A 187 1.53 8.04 -1.81
C SER A 187 0.98 8.73 -0.57
N SER A 188 1.23 8.17 0.62
CA SER A 188 0.90 8.85 1.88
C SER A 188 1.99 9.86 2.24
N LYS A 189 1.71 11.16 2.05
CA LYS A 189 2.66 12.24 2.33
C LYS A 189 3.03 12.39 3.80
N ALA A 190 2.17 11.95 4.71
CA ALA A 190 2.48 11.90 6.14
C ALA A 190 3.53 10.83 6.51
N PHE A 191 3.80 9.86 5.63
CA PHE A 191 4.82 8.81 5.81
C PHE A 191 6.01 8.91 4.85
N ASP A 192 6.10 10.02 4.10
CA ASP A 192 7.15 10.34 3.14
C ASP A 192 8.14 11.32 3.80
N ASP A 193 9.30 10.79 4.23
CA ASP A 193 10.26 11.55 5.04
C ASP A 193 10.95 12.65 4.21
N VAL A 194 11.25 12.36 2.94
CA VAL A 194 11.80 13.34 1.99
C VAL A 194 10.82 14.49 1.81
N TYR A 195 9.54 14.17 1.55
CA TYR A 195 8.52 15.20 1.36
C TYR A 195 8.36 16.11 2.57
N LEU A 196 8.29 15.55 3.79
CA LEU A 196 8.13 16.34 5.01
C LEU A 196 9.36 17.21 5.30
N LYS A 197 10.58 16.70 5.09
CA LYS A 197 11.83 17.46 5.23
C LYS A 197 11.88 18.62 4.24
N ASP A 198 11.59 18.37 2.97
CA ASP A 198 11.73 19.37 1.92
C ASP A 198 10.66 20.47 2.03
N LYS A 199 9.40 20.07 2.24
CA LYS A 199 8.26 21.01 2.28
C LYS A 199 8.18 21.79 3.59
N PHE A 200 8.34 21.11 4.73
CA PHE A 200 8.11 21.71 6.06
C PHE A 200 9.39 22.01 6.84
N ARG A 201 10.57 21.60 6.34
CA ARG A 201 11.88 21.83 6.98
C ARG A 201 11.97 21.28 8.40
N VAL A 202 11.36 20.13 8.64
CA VAL A 202 11.33 19.45 9.94
C VAL A 202 12.31 18.28 10.02
N SER A 203 12.83 18.02 11.21
CA SER A 203 13.55 16.78 11.53
C SER A 203 12.58 15.63 11.82
N ILE A 204 12.97 14.43 11.41
CA ILE A 204 12.10 13.24 11.43
C ILE A 204 12.88 12.06 12.00
N ASP A 205 12.24 11.32 12.90
CA ASP A 205 12.65 9.98 13.34
C ASP A 205 11.45 9.01 13.21
N GLY A 206 11.67 7.72 13.43
CA GLY A 206 10.58 6.74 13.35
C GLY A 206 10.96 5.32 13.73
N ALA A 207 9.90 4.53 13.88
CA ALA A 207 9.97 3.10 14.11
C ALA A 207 8.94 2.40 13.22
N GLU A 208 9.27 1.18 12.79
CA GLU A 208 8.35 0.33 12.04
C GLU A 208 8.10 -0.97 12.81
N MET A 209 6.83 -1.29 13.08
CA MET A 209 6.42 -2.53 13.71
C MET A 209 5.89 -3.51 12.66
N LYS A 210 6.72 -4.50 12.32
CA LYS A 210 6.46 -5.52 11.31
C LYS A 210 5.82 -6.77 11.91
N GLU A 211 6.14 -7.10 13.16
CA GLU A 211 5.56 -8.25 13.87
C GLU A 211 4.06 -8.05 14.13
N VAL A 212 3.24 -9.00 13.69
CA VAL A 212 1.79 -8.98 13.93
C VAL A 212 1.43 -9.91 15.08
N LYS A 213 0.88 -9.35 16.15
CA LYS A 213 0.33 -10.10 17.29
C LYS A 213 -1.19 -10.18 17.17
N ARG A 214 -1.70 -11.10 16.36
CA ARG A 214 -3.12 -11.51 16.39
C ARG A 214 -3.23 -12.85 17.13
N GLN A 215 -4.33 -13.05 17.86
CA GLN A 215 -4.67 -14.36 18.39
C GLN A 215 -4.94 -15.31 17.21
N GLY A 216 -4.22 -16.43 17.13
CA GLY A 216 -4.29 -17.38 16.01
C GLY A 216 -3.25 -17.13 14.93
N GLY A 217 -1.95 -17.31 15.26
CA GLY A 217 -0.81 -17.17 14.33
C GLY A 217 -0.89 -18.00 13.04
N ASP A 218 -1.84 -18.95 12.96
CA ASP A 218 -2.14 -19.77 11.78
C ASP A 218 -3.31 -19.26 10.90
N SER A 219 -3.82 -18.05 11.13
CA SER A 219 -4.86 -17.46 10.26
C SER A 219 -4.39 -17.35 8.81
N GLY A 220 -5.15 -17.91 7.87
CA GLY A 220 -4.90 -17.79 6.44
C GLY A 220 -5.05 -16.35 5.94
N ILE A 221 -5.95 -15.56 6.54
CA ILE A 221 -6.03 -14.10 6.28
C ILE A 221 -4.70 -13.42 6.65
N LEU A 222 -4.11 -13.77 7.80
CA LEU A 222 -2.83 -13.19 8.22
C LEU A 222 -1.68 -13.62 7.30
N ARG A 223 -1.65 -14.89 6.87
CA ARG A 223 -0.66 -15.40 5.90
C ARG A 223 -0.77 -14.66 4.56
N ALA A 224 -1.99 -14.52 4.03
CA ALA A 224 -2.24 -13.78 2.80
C ALA A 224 -1.85 -12.30 2.92
N ALA A 225 -2.21 -11.64 4.02
CA ALA A 225 -1.82 -10.26 4.29
C ALA A 225 -0.29 -10.12 4.38
N THR A 226 0.40 -11.10 4.97
CA THR A 226 1.87 -11.11 5.08
C THR A 226 2.53 -11.20 3.71
N LYS A 227 2.07 -12.11 2.83
CA LYS A 227 2.57 -12.22 1.45
C LYS A 227 2.38 -10.91 0.68
N ILE A 228 1.19 -10.31 0.76
CA ILE A 228 0.89 -9.03 0.08
C ILE A 228 1.79 -7.91 0.61
N ARG A 229 2.08 -7.86 1.92
CA ARG A 229 3.01 -6.88 2.49
C ARG A 229 4.44 -7.08 1.99
N GLN A 230 4.93 -8.31 1.97
CA GLN A 230 6.25 -8.63 1.44
C GLN A 230 6.37 -8.19 -0.02
N SER A 231 5.33 -8.38 -0.84
CA SER A 231 5.28 -7.85 -2.20
C SER A 231 5.33 -6.33 -2.27
N ILE A 232 4.63 -5.61 -1.38
CA ILE A 232 4.68 -4.14 -1.31
C ILE A 232 6.08 -3.67 -0.88
N SER A 233 6.69 -4.28 0.13
CA SER A 233 8.01 -3.90 0.64
C SER A 233 9.14 -4.19 -0.34
N SER A 234 9.11 -5.37 -0.98
CA SER A 234 10.13 -5.80 -1.96
C SER A 234 9.90 -5.25 -3.37
N GLN A 235 8.75 -4.63 -3.63
CA GLN A 235 8.32 -4.14 -4.95
C GLN A 235 8.15 -5.25 -6.01
N PHE A 236 7.99 -6.51 -5.59
CA PHE A 236 7.66 -7.64 -6.46
C PHE A 236 6.17 -8.00 -6.39
N PHE A 237 5.43 -7.69 -7.46
CA PHE A 237 3.98 -7.91 -7.59
C PHE A 237 3.65 -9.13 -8.45
N ASN A 238 4.32 -10.23 -8.17
CA ASN A 238 4.32 -11.46 -8.98
C ASN A 238 3.51 -12.62 -8.38
N ASP A 239 3.04 -12.51 -7.14
CA ASP A 239 2.30 -13.57 -6.45
C ASP A 239 1.05 -13.04 -5.72
N PHE A 240 -0.10 -13.62 -6.02
CA PHE A 240 -1.37 -13.26 -5.39
C PHE A 240 -2.31 -14.46 -5.31
N ASN A 241 -2.66 -14.87 -4.09
CA ASN A 241 -3.54 -16.00 -3.84
C ASN A 241 -4.46 -15.75 -2.64
N LEU A 242 -5.77 -15.79 -2.88
CA LEU A 242 -6.84 -15.75 -1.87
C LEU A 242 -7.86 -16.89 -2.07
N GLN A 243 -7.36 -18.03 -2.53
CA GLN A 243 -8.20 -19.23 -2.65
C GLN A 243 -8.66 -19.71 -1.27
N GLU A 244 -9.82 -20.37 -1.27
CA GLU A 244 -10.41 -20.97 -0.09
C GLU A 244 -9.45 -21.96 0.58
N ASN A 245 -9.37 -21.89 1.90
CA ASN A 245 -8.42 -22.65 2.73
C ASN A 245 -9.11 -23.48 3.82
N GLY A 246 -10.42 -23.69 3.68
CA GLY A 246 -11.25 -24.45 4.62
C GLY A 246 -11.39 -23.86 6.03
N SER A 247 -10.82 -22.68 6.31
CA SER A 247 -10.79 -22.09 7.64
C SER A 247 -11.38 -20.68 7.66
N ASP A 248 -10.57 -19.67 7.33
CA ASP A 248 -10.90 -18.26 7.46
C ASP A 248 -11.00 -17.51 6.12
N ILE A 249 -10.58 -18.10 5.00
CA ILE A 249 -10.82 -17.59 3.65
C ILE A 249 -11.77 -18.54 2.93
N LEU A 250 -12.90 -18.01 2.45
CA LEU A 250 -13.95 -18.75 1.74
C LEU A 250 -14.22 -18.07 0.38
N ASN A 251 -14.54 -18.85 -0.64
CA ASN A 251 -14.82 -18.30 -1.98
C ASN A 251 -16.25 -18.63 -2.46
N PRO A 252 -17.30 -17.99 -1.90
CA PRO A 252 -18.66 -18.24 -2.36
C PRO A 252 -18.82 -17.82 -3.83
N THR A 253 -19.53 -18.64 -4.60
CA THR A 253 -19.93 -18.30 -5.97
C THR A 253 -20.93 -17.14 -5.96
N TYR A 254 -21.12 -16.48 -7.10
CA TYR A 254 -22.11 -15.40 -7.20
C TYR A 254 -23.53 -15.84 -6.79
N GLU A 255 -23.92 -17.07 -7.17
CA GLU A 255 -25.24 -17.63 -6.89
C GLU A 255 -25.45 -17.88 -5.39
N THR A 256 -24.38 -18.23 -4.68
CA THR A 256 -24.41 -18.54 -3.25
C THR A 256 -24.02 -17.36 -2.37
N PHE A 257 -23.42 -16.32 -2.94
CA PHE A 257 -22.87 -15.14 -2.26
C PHE A 257 -23.93 -14.42 -1.43
N LEU A 258 -25.07 -14.03 -2.02
CA LEU A 258 -26.12 -13.31 -1.28
C LEU A 258 -26.70 -14.17 -0.16
N ARG A 259 -26.97 -15.46 -0.43
CA ARG A 259 -27.46 -16.39 0.61
C ARG A 259 -26.47 -16.47 1.78
N THR A 260 -25.17 -16.60 1.47
CA THR A 260 -24.10 -16.64 2.47
C THR A 260 -24.02 -15.33 3.25
N TYR A 261 -24.13 -14.19 2.56
CA TYR A 261 -24.17 -12.89 3.21
C TYR A 261 -25.33 -12.79 4.21
N PHE A 262 -26.54 -13.22 3.86
CA PHE A 262 -27.70 -13.16 4.75
C PHE A 262 -27.63 -14.15 5.91
N SER A 263 -27.06 -15.35 5.72
CA SER A 263 -26.90 -16.34 6.79
C SER A 263 -25.71 -16.08 7.73
N THR A 264 -24.79 -15.20 7.34
CA THR A 264 -23.61 -14.85 8.17
C THR A 264 -23.98 -13.90 9.31
N GLY A 265 -23.33 -14.08 10.46
CA GLY A 265 -23.50 -13.21 11.63
C GLY A 265 -23.05 -11.76 11.41
N ASN A 266 -23.20 -10.94 12.44
CA ASN A 266 -22.74 -9.54 12.47
C ASN A 266 -21.60 -9.39 13.49
N PRO A 267 -20.76 -8.34 13.39
CA PRO A 267 -20.76 -7.31 12.36
C PRO A 267 -20.19 -7.81 11.02
N LYS A 268 -20.82 -7.42 9.91
CA LYS A 268 -20.39 -7.79 8.54
C LYS A 268 -20.43 -6.62 7.57
N ILE A 269 -19.61 -6.68 6.52
CA ILE A 269 -19.56 -5.64 5.47
C ILE A 269 -19.19 -6.23 4.11
N ILE A 270 -19.64 -5.60 3.03
CA ILE A 270 -19.14 -5.87 1.68
C ILE A 270 -18.20 -4.74 1.24
N ILE A 271 -17.03 -5.10 0.74
CA ILE A 271 -15.99 -4.18 0.26
C ILE A 271 -15.77 -4.40 -1.24
N VAL A 272 -15.81 -3.31 -2.01
CA VAL A 272 -15.59 -3.30 -3.46
C VAL A 272 -14.63 -2.19 -3.88
N SER A 273 -14.15 -2.23 -5.13
CA SER A 273 -13.31 -1.16 -5.70
C SER A 273 -14.16 -0.06 -6.32
N LYS A 274 -15.17 -0.39 -7.12
CA LYS A 274 -15.93 0.58 -7.92
C LYS A 274 -17.24 1.01 -7.26
N ASN A 275 -17.55 2.31 -7.39
CA ASN A 275 -18.82 2.89 -6.94
C ASN A 275 -20.03 2.25 -7.63
N LYS A 276 -19.93 1.90 -8.91
CA LYS A 276 -21.01 1.24 -9.66
C LYS A 276 -21.36 -0.13 -9.08
N THR A 277 -20.35 -0.91 -8.70
CA THR A 277 -20.53 -2.22 -8.06
C THR A 277 -21.13 -2.06 -6.66
N CYS A 278 -20.66 -1.07 -5.91
CA CYS A 278 -21.18 -0.70 -4.59
C CYS A 278 -22.68 -0.39 -4.65
N LEU A 279 -23.10 0.46 -5.61
CA LEU A 279 -24.51 0.80 -5.80
C LEU A 279 -25.37 -0.43 -6.11
N LYS A 280 -24.94 -1.26 -7.07
CA LYS A 280 -25.66 -2.48 -7.45
C LYS A 280 -25.84 -3.45 -6.29
N LEU A 281 -24.80 -3.67 -5.49
CA LEU A 281 -24.86 -4.58 -4.34
C LEU A 281 -25.78 -4.04 -3.24
N ASN A 282 -25.72 -2.74 -2.97
CA ASN A 282 -26.66 -2.11 -2.04
C ASN A 282 -28.11 -2.29 -2.52
N GLN A 283 -28.40 -2.08 -3.81
CA GLN A 283 -29.73 -2.31 -4.39
C GLN A 283 -30.18 -3.77 -4.26
N GLN A 284 -29.32 -4.75 -4.59
CA GLN A 284 -29.64 -6.16 -4.44
C GLN A 284 -29.96 -6.56 -3.00
N ILE A 285 -29.21 -6.03 -2.03
CA ILE A 285 -29.47 -6.29 -0.61
C ILE A 285 -30.78 -5.68 -0.18
N ARG A 286 -31.08 -4.44 -0.60
CA ARG A 286 -32.36 -3.79 -0.32
C ARG A 286 -33.53 -4.54 -0.94
N LYS A 287 -33.41 -4.97 -2.19
CA LYS A 287 -34.43 -5.81 -2.86
C LYS A 287 -34.72 -7.08 -2.06
N HIS A 288 -33.69 -7.75 -1.54
CA HIS A 288 -33.88 -8.93 -0.71
C HIS A 288 -34.52 -8.61 0.66
N ARG A 289 -34.13 -7.50 1.30
CA ARG A 289 -34.63 -7.12 2.63
C ARG A 289 -36.03 -6.52 2.64
N PHE A 290 -36.36 -5.72 1.62
CA PHE A 290 -37.58 -4.91 1.58
C PHE A 290 -38.50 -5.26 0.39
N GLY A 291 -38.15 -6.26 -0.42
CA GLY A 291 -38.93 -6.72 -1.57
C GLY A 291 -38.73 -5.92 -2.87
N SER A 292 -38.22 -4.68 -2.79
CA SER A 292 -37.89 -3.86 -3.96
C SER A 292 -36.70 -2.93 -3.70
N GLU A 293 -35.90 -2.69 -4.74
CA GLU A 293 -34.78 -1.74 -4.71
C GLU A 293 -35.21 -0.28 -4.92
N ASP A 294 -36.38 -0.07 -5.53
CA ASP A 294 -36.94 1.25 -5.87
C ASP A 294 -37.66 1.93 -4.70
N LEU A 295 -37.80 1.22 -3.58
CA LEU A 295 -38.37 1.81 -2.37
C LEU A 295 -37.47 2.97 -1.88
N PRO A 296 -38.08 4.07 -1.38
CA PRO A 296 -37.29 5.12 -0.75
C PRO A 296 -36.54 4.56 0.46
N ILE A 297 -35.60 5.30 1.03
CA ILE A 297 -34.93 4.92 2.28
C ILE A 297 -35.96 4.40 3.31
N GLN A 298 -35.68 3.25 3.90
CA GLN A 298 -36.62 2.53 4.79
C GLN A 298 -36.15 2.58 6.24
N GLN A 299 -37.08 2.40 7.18
CA GLN A 299 -36.72 2.10 8.56
C GLN A 299 -35.86 0.82 8.62
N GLY A 300 -34.78 0.85 9.38
CA GLY A 300 -33.81 -0.24 9.49
C GLY A 300 -32.76 -0.29 8.36
N ASP A 301 -32.78 0.66 7.41
CA ASP A 301 -31.69 0.78 6.43
C ASP A 301 -30.37 1.11 7.14
N ILE A 302 -29.28 0.47 6.70
CA ILE A 302 -27.92 0.85 7.09
C ILE A 302 -27.43 1.88 6.08
N VAL A 303 -27.01 3.04 6.59
CA VAL A 303 -26.47 4.14 5.79
C VAL A 303 -25.06 4.51 6.22
N ILE A 304 -24.32 5.15 5.32
CA ILE A 304 -23.02 5.75 5.57
C ILE A 304 -23.06 7.22 5.16
N LEU A 305 -22.49 8.09 5.99
CA LEU A 305 -22.37 9.51 5.69
C LEU A 305 -21.39 9.70 4.54
N GLY A 306 -21.83 10.40 3.50
CA GLY A 306 -21.04 10.71 2.30
C GLY A 306 -20.36 12.08 2.34
N ALA A 307 -20.71 12.92 3.31
CA ALA A 307 -20.06 14.20 3.57
C ALA A 307 -20.16 14.55 5.05
N ASN A 308 -19.30 15.45 5.50
CA ASN A 308 -19.33 15.95 6.87
C ASN A 308 -20.55 16.85 7.09
N ASN A 309 -21.19 16.71 8.26
CA ASN A 309 -22.19 17.63 8.76
C ASN A 309 -21.73 18.13 10.15
N TYR A 310 -21.07 19.28 10.14
CA TYR A 310 -20.40 19.83 11.32
C TYR A 310 -21.36 20.26 12.42
N ARG A 311 -22.52 20.83 12.04
CA ARG A 311 -23.57 21.24 12.99
C ARG A 311 -24.10 20.05 13.77
N LYS A 312 -24.41 18.96 13.08
CA LYS A 312 -24.89 17.73 13.73
C LYS A 312 -23.73 16.87 14.24
N SER A 313 -22.47 17.30 14.09
CA SER A 313 -21.25 16.60 14.50
C SER A 313 -21.22 15.14 14.01
N VAL A 314 -21.60 14.91 12.75
CA VAL A 314 -21.50 13.60 12.08
C VAL A 314 -20.59 13.73 10.87
N PHE A 315 -19.76 12.73 10.61
CA PHE A 315 -18.65 12.86 9.67
C PHE A 315 -18.72 11.84 8.54
N ASN A 316 -18.13 12.18 7.40
CA ASN A 316 -18.00 11.31 6.24
C ASN A 316 -17.36 9.97 6.65
N GLY A 317 -17.97 8.87 6.23
CA GLY A 317 -17.56 7.51 6.57
C GLY A 317 -18.22 6.92 7.83
N GLU A 318 -18.97 7.70 8.61
CA GLU A 318 -19.71 7.17 9.76
C GLU A 318 -20.95 6.38 9.32
N PHE A 319 -21.17 5.23 9.95
CA PHE A 319 -22.34 4.39 9.72
C PHE A 319 -23.47 4.76 10.67
N ALA A 320 -24.70 4.69 10.18
CA ALA A 320 -25.91 4.91 10.96
C ALA A 320 -27.00 3.91 10.54
N VAL A 321 -27.95 3.68 11.44
CA VAL A 321 -29.18 2.92 11.17
C VAL A 321 -30.35 3.90 11.12
N VAL A 322 -31.21 3.77 10.12
CA VAL A 322 -32.43 4.59 10.01
C VAL A 322 -33.44 4.13 11.06
N ASN A 323 -33.75 5.00 12.02
CA ASN A 323 -34.75 4.74 13.05
C ASN A 323 -36.16 5.10 12.61
N GLN A 324 -36.31 6.26 11.96
CA GLN A 324 -37.58 6.76 11.46
C GLN A 324 -37.39 7.45 10.12
N VAL A 325 -38.43 7.40 9.28
CA VAL A 325 -38.43 8.02 7.96
C VAL A 325 -39.80 8.62 7.66
N SER A 326 -39.82 9.85 7.14
CA SER A 326 -41.06 10.47 6.66
C SER A 326 -41.59 9.74 5.42
N PRO A 327 -42.90 9.46 5.32
CA PRO A 327 -43.49 8.79 4.16
C PRO A 327 -43.40 9.64 2.88
N THR A 328 -43.45 10.97 3.01
CA THR A 328 -43.41 11.89 1.88
C THR A 328 -42.13 12.74 1.89
N PRO A 329 -41.46 12.91 0.73
CA PRO A 329 -40.37 13.84 0.59
C PRO A 329 -40.91 15.26 0.37
N VAL A 330 -40.14 16.26 0.81
CA VAL A 330 -40.29 17.65 0.40
C VAL A 330 -39.55 17.81 -0.93
N SER A 331 -40.26 18.13 -2.01
CA SER A 331 -39.67 18.36 -3.33
C SER A 331 -39.87 19.81 -3.77
N ARG A 332 -38.86 20.40 -4.42
CA ARG A 332 -38.93 21.75 -4.97
C ARG A 332 -38.24 21.80 -6.32
N ASP A 333 -38.84 22.51 -7.27
CA ASP A 333 -38.29 22.78 -8.59
C ASP A 333 -37.65 24.17 -8.65
N LEU A 334 -36.35 24.19 -8.89
CA LEU A 334 -35.53 25.40 -8.83
C LEU A 334 -35.13 25.75 -10.25
N THR A 335 -35.56 26.93 -10.73
CA THR A 335 -35.24 27.42 -12.07
C THR A 335 -34.23 28.56 -12.00
N PHE A 336 -33.07 28.41 -12.65
CA PHE A 336 -31.98 29.37 -12.60
C PHE A 336 -31.08 29.29 -13.85
N TYR A 337 -30.21 30.28 -14.03
CA TYR A 337 -29.18 30.26 -15.07
C TYR A 337 -28.01 29.38 -14.59
N PRO A 338 -27.63 28.32 -15.32
CA PRO A 338 -26.56 27.43 -14.89
C PRO A 338 -25.23 28.19 -14.86
N SER A 339 -24.45 28.00 -13.79
CA SER A 339 -23.08 28.52 -13.71
C SER A 339 -22.16 27.86 -14.73
N ASN A 340 -22.36 26.57 -15.01
CA ASN A 340 -21.62 25.81 -16.02
C ASN A 340 -22.31 25.90 -17.39
N LYS A 341 -21.56 26.33 -18.42
CA LYS A 341 -22.08 26.42 -19.80
C LYS A 341 -22.34 25.04 -20.41
N ASN A 342 -21.60 24.01 -20.01
CA ASN A 342 -21.70 22.62 -20.46
C ASN A 342 -22.49 21.76 -19.47
N THR A 343 -23.71 22.18 -19.16
CA THR A 343 -24.61 21.46 -18.24
C THR A 343 -25.28 20.25 -18.90
N LYS A 344 -25.50 19.17 -18.13
CA LYS A 344 -26.27 18.00 -18.57
C LYS A 344 -27.78 18.23 -18.60
N TYR A 345 -28.26 19.33 -18.03
CA TYR A 345 -29.68 19.65 -17.93
C TYR A 345 -30.18 20.34 -19.20
N HIS A 346 -31.43 20.05 -19.57
CA HIS A 346 -32.07 20.69 -20.72
C HIS A 346 -32.26 22.20 -20.46
N LYS A 347 -31.71 23.04 -21.35
CA LYS A 347 -31.88 24.50 -21.27
C LYS A 347 -33.21 24.92 -21.89
N SER A 348 -33.94 25.76 -21.17
CA SER A 348 -35.13 26.43 -21.71
C SER A 348 -34.74 27.41 -22.84
N PRO A 349 -35.70 27.87 -23.66
CA PRO A 349 -35.45 28.92 -24.65
C PRO A 349 -34.88 30.22 -24.06
N LYS A 350 -35.10 30.46 -22.76
CA LYS A 350 -34.56 31.62 -22.03
C LYS A 350 -33.14 31.38 -21.48
N GLY A 351 -32.56 30.21 -21.72
CA GLY A 351 -31.21 29.83 -21.25
C GLY A 351 -31.15 29.34 -19.79
N THR A 352 -32.29 29.20 -19.12
CA THR A 352 -32.36 28.67 -17.75
C THR A 352 -32.45 27.15 -17.72
N ILE A 353 -32.06 26.53 -16.62
CA ILE A 353 -32.30 25.11 -16.33
C ILE A 353 -33.24 24.98 -15.13
N THR A 354 -33.92 23.83 -15.03
CA THR A 354 -34.72 23.46 -13.86
C THR A 354 -34.11 22.24 -13.20
N VAL A 355 -33.84 22.33 -11.91
CA VAL A 355 -33.33 21.23 -11.08
C VAL A 355 -34.32 20.96 -9.96
N THR A 356 -34.78 19.72 -9.86
CA THR A 356 -35.63 19.26 -8.76
C THR A 356 -34.77 18.76 -7.62
N LEU A 357 -34.96 19.32 -6.43
CA LEU A 357 -34.34 18.84 -5.20
C LEU A 357 -35.40 18.18 -4.32
N ALA A 358 -35.09 17.00 -3.81
CA ALA A 358 -35.97 16.24 -2.93
C ALA A 358 -35.27 15.92 -1.60
N TRP A 359 -35.91 16.27 -0.49
CA TRP A 359 -35.44 15.99 0.86
C TRP A 359 -36.43 15.11 1.59
N ARG A 360 -35.91 14.18 2.40
CA ARG A 360 -36.73 13.35 3.27
C ARG A 360 -36.25 13.49 4.71
N HIS A 361 -37.17 13.79 5.61
CA HIS A 361 -36.85 13.80 7.03
C HIS A 361 -36.59 12.38 7.53
N VAL A 362 -35.48 12.19 8.22
CA VAL A 362 -35.08 10.91 8.83
C VAL A 362 -34.55 11.13 10.24
N GLU A 363 -34.65 10.09 11.06
CA GLU A 363 -33.90 9.96 12.31
C GLU A 363 -32.87 8.85 12.14
N LEU A 364 -31.60 9.13 12.44
CA LEU A 364 -30.48 8.20 12.33
C LEU A 364 -29.93 7.87 13.72
N ILE A 365 -29.71 6.59 13.98
CA ILE A 365 -29.01 6.08 15.16
C ILE A 365 -27.56 5.79 14.77
N PHE A 366 -26.62 6.47 15.42
CA PHE A 366 -25.20 6.17 15.31
C PHE A 366 -24.80 5.25 16.47
N PRO A 367 -24.30 4.04 16.19
CA PRO A 367 -23.96 3.08 17.22
C PRO A 367 -22.78 3.58 18.05
N ASP A 368 -22.95 3.61 19.37
CA ASP A 368 -21.90 3.93 20.33
C ASP A 368 -21.55 2.73 21.24
N ALA A 369 -20.27 2.59 21.59
CA ALA A 369 -19.78 1.49 22.41
C ALA A 369 -20.22 1.61 23.88
N GLU A 370 -20.50 2.84 24.35
CA GLU A 370 -20.90 3.12 25.74
C GLU A 370 -22.42 3.12 25.96
N SER A 371 -23.22 2.53 25.07
CA SER A 371 -24.69 2.45 25.15
C SER A 371 -25.44 3.78 24.97
N SER A 372 -24.76 4.93 24.90
CA SER A 372 -25.36 6.21 24.52
C SER A 372 -25.39 6.37 23.00
N ASN A 373 -26.29 5.64 22.34
CA ASN A 373 -26.52 5.85 20.91
C ASN A 373 -26.82 7.33 20.62
N LYS A 374 -26.09 7.92 19.67
CA LYS A 374 -26.35 9.29 19.24
C LYS A 374 -27.47 9.27 18.20
N ASN A 375 -28.59 9.89 18.54
CA ASN A 375 -29.69 10.10 17.60
C ASN A 375 -29.53 11.44 16.90
N VAL A 376 -29.65 11.43 15.58
CA VAL A 376 -29.58 12.64 14.75
C VAL A 376 -30.76 12.67 13.82
N SER A 377 -31.62 13.67 14.00
CA SER A 377 -32.72 13.97 13.09
C SER A 377 -32.31 15.04 12.08
N GLY A 378 -32.79 14.93 10.85
CA GLY A 378 -32.59 15.96 9.84
C GLY A 378 -33.09 15.56 8.46
N MET A 379 -32.93 16.48 7.50
CA MET A 379 -33.25 16.25 6.10
C MET A 379 -32.14 15.47 5.40
N VAL A 380 -32.44 14.31 4.82
CA VAL A 380 -31.58 13.63 3.85
C VAL A 380 -31.91 14.10 2.45
N LEU A 381 -30.88 14.45 1.67
CA LEU A 381 -31.04 14.83 0.26
C LEU A 381 -31.10 13.58 -0.62
N GLU A 382 -32.27 13.31 -1.20
CA GLU A 382 -32.52 12.13 -2.04
C GLU A 382 -31.70 12.16 -3.34
N ASN A 383 -31.45 13.35 -3.91
CA ASN A 383 -30.55 13.54 -5.04
C ASN A 383 -29.16 12.97 -4.74
N PHE A 384 -28.63 13.22 -3.54
CA PHE A 384 -27.35 12.64 -3.12
C PHE A 384 -27.49 11.16 -2.80
N LEU A 385 -28.58 10.70 -2.18
CA LEU A 385 -28.75 9.28 -1.86
C LEU A 385 -28.78 8.39 -3.11
N TYR A 386 -29.59 8.76 -4.10
CA TYR A 386 -29.81 7.97 -5.32
C TYR A 386 -28.91 8.35 -6.50
N GLY A 387 -28.29 9.52 -6.46
CA GLY A 387 -27.37 9.98 -7.51
C GLY A 387 -25.96 9.39 -7.39
N ASP A 388 -24.99 10.14 -7.89
CA ASP A 388 -23.57 9.80 -7.76
C ASP A 388 -23.05 10.11 -6.35
N ASN A 389 -21.77 9.79 -6.08
CA ASN A 389 -21.15 10.06 -4.76
C ASN A 389 -20.75 11.53 -4.55
N TYR A 390 -21.18 12.44 -5.42
CA TYR A 390 -20.95 13.87 -5.34
C TYR A 390 -22.21 14.60 -5.80
N LEU A 391 -22.39 15.84 -5.34
CA LEU A 391 -23.42 16.72 -5.89
C LEU A 391 -22.90 17.38 -7.15
N THR A 392 -23.73 17.44 -8.19
CA THR A 392 -23.35 18.20 -9.38
C THR A 392 -23.23 19.69 -9.07
N PRO A 393 -22.46 20.46 -9.87
CA PRO A 393 -22.43 21.90 -9.74
C PRO A 393 -23.83 22.53 -9.77
N GLU A 394 -24.73 21.99 -10.61
CA GLU A 394 -26.12 22.45 -10.70
C GLU A 394 -26.95 22.11 -9.47
N GLU A 395 -26.79 20.92 -8.87
CA GLU A 395 -27.47 20.57 -7.61
C GLU A 395 -26.98 21.46 -6.46
N THR A 396 -25.68 21.73 -6.41
CA THR A 396 -25.09 22.66 -5.42
C THR A 396 -25.63 24.08 -5.62
N GLN A 397 -25.73 24.55 -6.86
CA GLN A 397 -26.34 25.84 -7.18
C GLN A 397 -27.83 25.87 -6.81
N ALA A 398 -28.58 24.79 -7.07
CA ALA A 398 -29.98 24.67 -6.73
C ALA A 398 -30.21 24.75 -5.21
N LEU A 399 -29.35 24.12 -4.39
CA LEU A 399 -29.40 24.24 -2.93
C LEU A 399 -29.25 25.69 -2.48
N TYR A 400 -28.32 26.41 -3.10
CA TYR A 400 -28.09 27.82 -2.80
C TYR A 400 -29.26 28.71 -3.23
N VAL A 401 -29.84 28.47 -4.41
CA VAL A 401 -31.02 29.20 -4.89
C VAL A 401 -32.23 28.93 -4.00
N ASP A 402 -32.46 27.68 -3.57
CA ASP A 402 -33.52 27.34 -2.61
C ASP A 402 -33.37 28.11 -1.30
N PHE A 403 -32.16 28.12 -0.73
CA PHE A 403 -31.86 28.89 0.47
C PHE A 403 -32.18 30.38 0.29
N LYS A 404 -31.73 30.99 -0.81
CA LYS A 404 -32.01 32.42 -1.09
C LYS A 404 -33.49 32.70 -1.29
N ASN A 405 -34.23 31.82 -1.96
CA ASN A 405 -35.66 31.99 -2.18
C ASN A 405 -36.44 31.97 -0.85
N ARG A 406 -36.09 31.07 0.07
CA ARG A 406 -36.70 30.99 1.41
C ARG A 406 -36.29 32.14 2.32
N ASN A 407 -35.12 32.73 2.08
CA ASN A 407 -34.55 33.81 2.88
C ASN A 407 -34.38 35.11 2.06
N ALA A 408 -35.37 35.45 1.23
CA ALA A 408 -35.27 36.58 0.28
C ALA A 408 -35.01 37.95 0.93
N GLY A 409 -35.34 38.11 2.23
CA GLY A 409 -35.06 39.32 3.00
C GLY A 409 -33.62 39.46 3.49
N LEU A 410 -32.83 38.38 3.48
CA LEU A 410 -31.44 38.40 3.92
C LEU A 410 -30.52 38.83 2.76
N LYS A 411 -29.75 39.89 2.99
CA LYS A 411 -28.78 40.37 2.01
C LYS A 411 -27.54 39.47 2.04
N PRO A 412 -27.04 39.00 0.89
CA PRO A 412 -25.77 38.27 0.84
C PRO A 412 -24.64 39.09 1.50
N LYS A 413 -23.66 38.38 2.08
CA LYS A 413 -22.48 38.94 2.78
C LYS A 413 -22.73 39.54 4.17
N THR A 414 -23.97 39.66 4.64
CA THR A 414 -24.21 40.08 6.03
C THR A 414 -23.99 38.92 6.98
N ASP A 415 -23.70 39.22 8.25
CA ASP A 415 -23.49 38.18 9.26
C ASP A 415 -24.77 37.39 9.51
N GLU A 416 -25.95 38.00 9.41
CA GLU A 416 -27.24 37.30 9.50
C GLU A 416 -27.42 36.30 8.34
N PHE A 417 -26.97 36.63 7.13
CA PHE A 417 -27.01 35.70 6.00
C PHE A 417 -26.07 34.51 6.22
N LYS A 418 -24.86 34.76 6.74
CA LYS A 418 -23.90 33.71 7.07
C LYS A 418 -24.44 32.79 8.16
N GLU A 419 -24.99 33.36 9.23
CA GLU A 419 -25.60 32.59 10.31
C GLU A 419 -26.79 31.76 9.81
N ALA A 420 -27.66 32.34 8.99
CA ALA A 420 -28.79 31.65 8.41
C ALA A 420 -28.37 30.49 7.50
N ILE A 421 -27.42 30.70 6.58
CA ILE A 421 -26.99 29.63 5.65
C ILE A 421 -26.26 28.50 6.38
N LEU A 422 -25.57 28.77 7.49
CA LEU A 422 -24.89 27.75 8.29
C LEU A 422 -25.83 26.91 9.14
N ASN A 423 -27.00 27.45 9.50
CA ASN A 423 -27.99 26.77 10.33
C ASN A 423 -29.14 26.18 9.50
N ASP A 424 -29.19 26.46 8.20
CA ASP A 424 -30.25 25.98 7.31
C ASP A 424 -30.22 24.45 7.14
N GLU A 425 -31.32 23.78 7.49
CA GLU A 425 -31.41 22.32 7.45
C GLU A 425 -31.52 21.72 6.04
N TYR A 426 -31.96 22.50 5.05
CA TYR A 426 -32.06 22.03 3.66
C TYR A 426 -30.72 22.17 2.94
N PHE A 427 -30.02 23.28 3.16
CA PHE A 427 -28.68 23.54 2.61
C PHE A 427 -27.63 22.63 3.27
N ASN A 428 -27.64 22.54 4.61
CA ASN A 428 -26.76 21.65 5.39
C ASN A 428 -27.45 20.32 5.70
N CYS A 429 -28.21 19.80 4.73
CA CYS A 429 -28.84 18.49 4.81
C CYS A 429 -27.81 17.36 4.99
N LEU A 430 -28.28 16.23 5.50
CA LEU A 430 -27.53 14.98 5.62
C LEU A 430 -27.32 14.38 4.23
N LYS A 431 -26.06 14.17 3.86
CA LYS A 431 -25.66 13.51 2.61
C LYS A 431 -25.26 12.08 2.95
N VAL A 432 -26.13 11.13 2.64
CA VAL A 432 -25.96 9.71 2.99
C VAL A 432 -26.00 8.81 1.76
N LYS A 433 -25.36 7.65 1.87
CA LYS A 433 -25.46 6.53 0.92
C LYS A 433 -25.85 5.26 1.67
N TYR A 434 -26.35 4.24 0.97
CA TYR A 434 -26.53 2.93 1.58
C TYR A 434 -25.18 2.31 1.97
N GLY A 435 -25.15 1.67 3.14
CA GLY A 435 -23.93 1.19 3.80
C GLY A 435 -23.80 -0.34 3.86
N TYR A 436 -24.55 -1.12 3.09
CA TYR A 436 -24.40 -2.58 3.09
C TYR A 436 -23.14 -3.02 2.34
N ALA A 437 -22.84 -2.33 1.24
CA ALA A 437 -21.59 -2.39 0.51
C ALA A 437 -20.94 -1.01 0.48
N VAL A 438 -19.61 -0.98 0.58
CA VAL A 438 -18.81 0.25 0.55
C VAL A 438 -17.55 0.08 -0.29
N THR A 439 -16.98 1.18 -0.75
CA THR A 439 -15.66 1.15 -1.38
C THR A 439 -14.56 0.95 -0.34
N CYS A 440 -13.43 0.37 -0.74
CA CYS A 440 -12.31 0.08 0.17
C CYS A 440 -11.81 1.30 0.96
N HIS A 441 -11.73 2.48 0.32
CA HIS A 441 -11.38 3.74 1.02
C HIS A 441 -12.36 4.08 2.15
N LYS A 442 -13.67 3.85 1.96
CA LYS A 442 -14.69 4.08 3.01
C LYS A 442 -14.67 3.00 4.10
N ALA A 443 -13.99 1.88 3.88
CA ALA A 443 -13.81 0.82 4.87
C ALA A 443 -12.56 1.02 5.73
N GLN A 444 -11.64 1.93 5.37
CA GLN A 444 -10.45 2.24 6.16
C GLN A 444 -10.78 2.73 7.57
N GLY A 445 -9.90 2.44 8.53
CA GLY A 445 -10.18 2.65 9.96
C GLY A 445 -11.26 1.72 10.54
N GLY A 446 -11.76 0.77 9.74
CA GLY A 446 -12.76 -0.20 10.17
C GLY A 446 -12.26 -1.61 10.41
N GLU A 447 -13.02 -2.36 11.19
CA GLU A 447 -12.81 -3.79 11.44
C GLU A 447 -14.17 -4.47 11.62
N TRP A 448 -14.35 -5.65 11.04
CA TRP A 448 -15.57 -6.46 11.10
C TRP A 448 -15.22 -7.93 11.24
N ASP A 449 -16.07 -8.67 11.94
CA ASP A 449 -15.97 -10.13 12.08
C ASP A 449 -15.97 -10.81 10.72
N TYR A 450 -16.87 -10.37 9.84
CA TYR A 450 -17.09 -10.99 8.53
C TYR A 450 -16.98 -9.96 7.41
N VAL A 451 -16.02 -10.14 6.51
CA VAL A 451 -15.83 -9.26 5.35
C VAL A 451 -16.07 -10.02 4.07
N PHE A 452 -16.88 -9.46 3.18
CA PHE A 452 -17.07 -9.95 1.83
C PHE A 452 -16.36 -9.03 0.85
N THR A 453 -15.38 -9.53 0.09
CA THR A 453 -14.71 -8.73 -0.94
C THR A 453 -15.18 -9.14 -2.32
N VAL A 454 -15.55 -8.18 -3.16
CA VAL A 454 -15.83 -8.41 -4.59
C VAL A 454 -14.71 -7.78 -5.42
N TRP A 455 -14.09 -8.58 -6.28
CA TRP A 455 -12.88 -8.21 -7.02
C TRP A 455 -13.20 -7.62 -8.39
N ASP A 456 -13.63 -6.37 -8.42
CA ASP A 456 -14.16 -5.67 -9.61
C ASP A 456 -13.15 -4.72 -10.30
N HIS A 457 -11.85 -4.90 -10.04
CA HIS A 457 -10.75 -4.06 -10.56
C HIS A 457 -10.51 -4.14 -12.08
N ASP A 458 -11.03 -5.16 -12.75
CA ASP A 458 -10.83 -5.34 -14.18
C ASP A 458 -11.71 -4.36 -14.98
N ASN A 459 -11.11 -3.69 -15.98
CA ASN A 459 -11.75 -2.65 -16.79
C ASN A 459 -12.06 -3.12 -18.22
N ARG A 460 -11.91 -4.42 -18.51
CA ARG A 460 -12.33 -4.97 -19.80
C ARG A 460 -13.81 -4.70 -20.06
N GLU A 461 -14.12 -4.38 -21.31
CA GLU A 461 -15.50 -4.17 -21.75
C GLU A 461 -16.32 -5.45 -21.51
N ASN A 462 -17.53 -5.30 -20.97
CA ASN A 462 -18.45 -6.39 -20.61
C ASN A 462 -17.94 -7.41 -19.58
N PHE A 463 -16.84 -7.14 -18.88
CA PHE A 463 -16.35 -8.03 -17.82
C PHE A 463 -17.35 -8.13 -16.66
N ASN A 464 -17.73 -9.36 -16.34
CA ASN A 464 -18.53 -9.71 -15.17
C ASN A 464 -17.62 -10.14 -14.02
N CYS A 465 -17.39 -9.22 -13.09
CA CYS A 465 -16.56 -9.43 -11.89
C CYS A 465 -17.00 -10.58 -10.99
N TYR A 466 -18.21 -11.13 -11.17
CA TYR A 466 -18.72 -12.22 -10.35
C TYR A 466 -18.48 -13.62 -10.94
N ARG A 467 -18.27 -13.72 -12.26
CA ARG A 467 -18.25 -15.00 -12.98
C ARG A 467 -17.09 -15.16 -13.95
N ASP A 468 -16.65 -14.06 -14.55
CA ASP A 468 -15.63 -14.13 -15.59
C ASP A 468 -14.26 -14.40 -14.96
N PRO A 469 -13.40 -15.19 -15.62
CA PRO A 469 -12.04 -15.41 -15.17
C PRO A 469 -11.28 -14.09 -15.03
N GLN A 470 -10.67 -13.91 -13.86
CA GLN A 470 -9.79 -12.80 -13.57
C GLN A 470 -8.47 -12.97 -14.34
N ILE A 471 -8.05 -11.94 -15.08
CA ILE A 471 -6.71 -11.91 -15.70
C ILE A 471 -5.71 -11.17 -14.82
N ARG A 472 -4.41 -11.46 -14.99
CA ARG A 472 -3.32 -10.77 -14.28
C ARG A 472 -3.16 -9.29 -14.68
N ALA A 473 -3.48 -8.94 -15.92
CA ALA A 473 -3.24 -7.59 -16.44
C ALA A 473 -3.91 -6.52 -15.56
N GLY A 474 -3.14 -5.48 -15.21
CA GLY A 474 -3.60 -4.41 -14.32
C GLY A 474 -3.61 -4.77 -12.82
N LYS A 475 -3.18 -5.97 -12.43
CA LYS A 475 -3.16 -6.44 -11.03
C LYS A 475 -1.74 -6.68 -10.47
N SER A 476 -0.72 -6.70 -11.32
CA SER A 476 0.70 -6.82 -10.92
C SER A 476 1.33 -5.45 -10.62
N ASN A 477 0.72 -4.68 -9.72
CA ASN A 477 1.20 -3.34 -9.33
C ASN A 477 0.86 -3.03 -7.87
N GLU A 478 1.56 -2.03 -7.32
CA GLU A 478 1.42 -1.62 -5.93
C GLU A 478 0.00 -1.20 -5.55
N GLN A 479 -0.70 -0.46 -6.42
CA GLN A 479 -2.04 0.04 -6.14
C GLN A 479 -3.03 -1.10 -5.89
N PHE A 480 -2.98 -2.16 -6.71
CA PHE A 480 -3.79 -3.36 -6.53
C PHE A 480 -3.47 -4.07 -5.21
N TYR A 481 -2.18 -4.26 -4.88
CA TYR A 481 -1.75 -4.93 -3.65
C TYR A 481 -2.14 -4.14 -2.40
N ARG A 482 -2.00 -2.81 -2.42
CA ARG A 482 -2.46 -1.93 -1.33
C ARG A 482 -3.97 -2.00 -1.14
N TRP A 483 -4.74 -2.03 -2.23
CA TRP A 483 -6.18 -2.22 -2.16
C TRP A 483 -6.54 -3.57 -1.54
N ALA A 484 -5.89 -4.65 -2.02
CA ALA A 484 -6.11 -6.01 -1.55
C ALA A 484 -5.79 -6.13 -0.07
N TYR A 485 -4.60 -5.66 0.34
CA TYR A 485 -4.18 -5.62 1.73
C TYR A 485 -5.17 -4.84 2.60
N THR A 486 -5.58 -3.64 2.17
CA THR A 486 -6.52 -2.81 2.92
C THR A 486 -7.86 -3.51 3.10
N ALA A 487 -8.39 -4.14 2.04
CA ALA A 487 -9.67 -4.83 2.06
C ALA A 487 -9.66 -6.07 2.96
N ILE A 488 -8.67 -6.96 2.82
CA ILE A 488 -8.64 -8.22 3.57
C ILE A 488 -8.31 -7.99 5.06
N THR A 489 -7.53 -6.97 5.38
CA THR A 489 -7.17 -6.67 6.78
C THR A 489 -8.31 -6.11 7.60
N ARG A 490 -9.44 -5.73 6.96
CA ARG A 490 -10.68 -5.35 7.66
C ARG A 490 -11.36 -6.55 8.33
N ALA A 491 -11.03 -7.78 7.93
CA ALA A 491 -11.59 -9.00 8.50
C ALA A 491 -10.84 -9.39 9.78
N SER A 492 -11.60 -9.60 10.86
CA SER A 492 -11.08 -10.12 12.13
C SER A 492 -11.32 -11.63 12.29
N ARG A 493 -12.36 -12.22 11.66
CA ARG A 493 -12.67 -13.65 11.77
C ARG A 493 -12.70 -14.40 10.43
N LYS A 494 -13.55 -14.00 9.48
CA LYS A 494 -13.64 -14.66 8.16
C LYS A 494 -13.69 -13.67 7.02
N LEU A 495 -13.00 -14.02 5.93
CA LEU A 495 -13.00 -13.34 4.66
C LEU A 495 -13.72 -14.19 3.61
N PHE A 496 -14.75 -13.63 3.00
CA PHE A 496 -15.47 -14.22 1.87
C PHE A 496 -15.04 -13.49 0.60
N ALA A 497 -14.07 -14.05 -0.12
CA ALA A 497 -13.58 -13.47 -1.37
C ALA A 497 -14.38 -13.99 -2.57
N VAL A 498 -15.17 -13.10 -3.19
CA VAL A 498 -16.00 -13.42 -4.36
C VAL A 498 -15.19 -13.21 -5.63
N ASN A 499 -14.89 -14.30 -6.34
CA ASN A 499 -14.10 -14.31 -7.58
C ASN A 499 -12.73 -13.59 -7.46
N PRO A 500 -11.87 -13.94 -6.47
CA PRO A 500 -10.56 -13.33 -6.34
C PRO A 500 -9.64 -13.69 -7.52
N PRO A 501 -8.76 -12.78 -7.95
CA PRO A 501 -7.71 -13.12 -8.90
C PRO A 501 -6.74 -14.12 -8.28
N LYS A 502 -6.08 -14.88 -9.16
CA LYS A 502 -5.03 -15.82 -8.79
C LYS A 502 -3.93 -15.77 -9.83
N PHE A 503 -2.70 -15.57 -9.38
CA PHE A 503 -1.51 -15.68 -10.21
C PHE A 503 -0.28 -15.86 -9.32
N SER A 504 0.76 -16.46 -9.86
CA SER A 504 2.02 -16.72 -9.17
C SER A 504 3.22 -16.35 -10.03
N SER A 505 4.40 -16.33 -9.41
CA SER A 505 5.67 -16.11 -10.11
C SER A 505 5.93 -17.18 -11.19
N TYR A 506 5.26 -18.34 -11.12
CA TYR A 506 5.37 -19.46 -12.07
C TYR A 506 4.41 -19.39 -13.25
N SER A 507 3.51 -18.40 -13.32
CA SER A 507 2.42 -18.37 -14.32
C SER A 507 2.89 -18.36 -15.77
N THR A 508 4.14 -17.94 -16.03
CA THR A 508 4.77 -17.93 -17.35
C THR A 508 5.88 -18.97 -17.51
N MET A 509 6.10 -19.81 -16.50
CA MET A 509 7.22 -20.74 -16.46
C MET A 509 7.06 -21.80 -17.55
N ALA A 510 8.13 -22.06 -18.30
CA ALA A 510 8.25 -23.12 -19.31
C ALA A 510 9.38 -24.06 -18.88
N ILE A 511 9.11 -25.37 -18.79
CA ILE A 511 10.18 -26.33 -18.44
C ILE A 511 10.67 -26.91 -19.75
N MET A 512 11.96 -26.76 -20.01
CA MET A 512 12.56 -27.16 -21.28
C MET A 512 12.97 -28.62 -21.23
N GLY A 513 12.58 -29.40 -22.24
CA GLY A 513 13.08 -30.76 -22.41
C GLY A 513 14.50 -30.74 -22.97
N LEU A 514 15.33 -31.72 -22.60
CA LEU A 514 16.70 -31.87 -23.11
C LEU A 514 16.80 -31.75 -24.65
N PRO A 515 15.94 -32.40 -25.46
CA PRO A 515 16.02 -32.28 -26.92
C PRO A 515 15.81 -30.84 -27.44
N ALA A 516 14.91 -30.09 -26.81
CA ALA A 516 14.64 -28.70 -27.17
C ALA A 516 15.81 -27.78 -26.78
N VAL A 517 16.47 -28.06 -25.65
CA VAL A 517 17.69 -27.35 -25.24
C VAL A 517 18.81 -27.60 -26.25
N SER A 518 19.06 -28.85 -26.64
CA SER A 518 20.08 -29.19 -27.62
C SER A 518 19.81 -28.56 -28.98
N ALA A 519 18.56 -28.62 -29.49
CA ALA A 519 18.20 -27.99 -30.76
C ALA A 519 18.34 -26.46 -30.73
N LEU A 520 18.02 -25.81 -29.60
CA LEU A 520 18.21 -24.36 -29.44
C LEU A 520 19.69 -23.99 -29.41
N GLN A 521 20.54 -24.81 -28.79
CA GLN A 521 22.00 -24.61 -28.77
C GLN A 521 22.60 -24.72 -30.18
N GLU A 522 22.19 -25.73 -30.95
CA GLU A 522 22.58 -25.90 -32.36
C GLU A 522 22.16 -24.70 -33.22
N LEU A 523 20.93 -24.21 -33.03
CA LEU A 523 20.40 -23.08 -33.80
C LEU A 523 21.09 -21.74 -33.45
N THR A 524 21.45 -21.53 -32.19
CA THR A 524 21.99 -20.26 -31.70
C THR A 524 23.51 -20.16 -31.78
N ASN A 525 24.21 -21.24 -32.16
CA ASN A 525 25.68 -21.33 -32.13
C ASN A 525 26.25 -20.95 -30.75
N THR A 526 25.48 -21.14 -29.68
CA THR A 526 25.94 -20.89 -28.31
C THR A 526 26.69 -22.14 -27.87
N PRO A 527 28.03 -22.15 -27.78
CA PRO A 527 28.74 -23.32 -27.30
C PRO A 527 28.26 -23.63 -25.87
N VAL A 528 28.35 -24.91 -25.48
CA VAL A 528 28.37 -25.29 -24.07
C VAL A 528 29.62 -24.63 -23.49
N ALA A 529 29.53 -23.36 -23.10
CA ALA A 529 30.49 -22.81 -22.18
C ALA A 529 30.34 -23.68 -20.94
N ALA A 530 31.32 -24.55 -20.71
CA ALA A 530 31.51 -25.11 -19.39
C ALA A 530 31.59 -23.87 -18.47
N GLU A 531 30.52 -23.61 -17.72
CA GLU A 531 30.52 -22.53 -16.75
C GLU A 531 31.72 -22.81 -15.86
N GLU A 532 32.70 -21.92 -15.95
CA GLU A 532 33.93 -22.09 -15.22
C GLU A 532 33.64 -21.76 -13.76
N GLU A 533 33.90 -22.74 -12.89
CA GLU A 533 33.68 -22.57 -11.47
C GLU A 533 34.97 -22.19 -10.79
N ILE A 534 34.91 -21.10 -10.02
CA ILE A 534 36.00 -20.68 -9.17
C ILE A 534 35.60 -21.00 -7.74
N VAL A 535 36.35 -21.84 -7.06
CA VAL A 535 36.15 -22.07 -5.61
C VAL A 535 36.90 -20.98 -4.86
N LEU A 536 36.17 -20.24 -4.02
CA LEU A 536 36.76 -19.19 -3.19
C LEU A 536 37.71 -19.83 -2.16
N ASP A 537 39.01 -19.61 -2.35
CA ASP A 537 40.08 -20.11 -1.48
C ASP A 537 40.73 -18.99 -0.65
N GLY A 538 41.69 -19.35 0.21
CA GLY A 538 42.40 -18.40 1.07
C GLY A 538 43.18 -17.31 0.30
N SER A 539 43.62 -17.60 -0.92
CA SER A 539 44.32 -16.63 -1.78
C SER A 539 43.36 -15.56 -2.30
N MET A 540 42.17 -15.97 -2.73
CA MET A 540 41.13 -15.05 -3.18
C MET A 540 40.57 -14.19 -2.05
N LEU A 541 40.45 -14.75 -0.84
CA LEU A 541 40.07 -13.99 0.36
C LEU A 541 41.11 -12.91 0.70
N ALA A 542 42.40 -13.25 0.63
CA ALA A 542 43.47 -12.27 0.84
C ALA A 542 43.45 -11.15 -0.22
N LYS A 543 43.12 -11.47 -1.48
CA LYS A 543 42.91 -10.46 -2.53
C LYS A 543 41.74 -9.54 -2.24
N LEU A 544 40.59 -10.08 -1.80
CA LEU A 544 39.44 -9.24 -1.43
C LEU A 544 39.80 -8.27 -0.28
N GLN A 545 40.60 -8.71 0.69
CA GLN A 545 41.12 -7.84 1.74
C GLN A 545 42.09 -6.78 1.19
N GLN A 546 43.04 -7.17 0.33
CA GLN A 546 44.00 -6.26 -0.29
C GLN A 546 43.33 -5.09 -1.01
N PHE A 547 42.20 -5.34 -1.67
CA PHE A 547 41.44 -4.34 -2.43
C PHE A 547 40.28 -3.69 -1.64
N ASN A 548 40.20 -3.91 -0.33
CA ASN A 548 39.12 -3.40 0.54
C ASN A 548 37.70 -3.77 0.06
N LEU A 549 37.55 -4.97 -0.48
CA LEU A 549 36.28 -5.50 -1.00
C LEU A 549 35.51 -6.34 0.03
N THR A 550 36.08 -6.60 1.20
CA THR A 550 35.49 -7.51 2.19
C THR A 550 34.13 -7.05 2.72
N ASP A 551 33.92 -5.73 2.81
CA ASP A 551 32.68 -5.08 3.26
C ASP A 551 31.75 -4.67 2.10
N GLN A 552 32.13 -4.98 0.85
CA GLN A 552 31.26 -4.73 -0.30
C GLN A 552 30.24 -5.86 -0.46
N PRO A 553 29.07 -5.60 -1.06
CA PRO A 553 28.10 -6.64 -1.38
C PRO A 553 28.70 -7.78 -2.20
N LEU A 554 28.22 -9.02 -2.00
CA LEU A 554 28.77 -10.21 -2.66
C LEU A 554 28.74 -10.13 -4.19
N GLN A 555 27.73 -9.48 -4.79
CA GLN A 555 27.66 -9.28 -6.24
C GLN A 555 28.86 -8.46 -6.76
N VAL A 556 29.32 -7.49 -5.97
CA VAL A 556 30.49 -6.66 -6.29
C VAL A 556 31.78 -7.47 -6.09
N GLN A 557 31.86 -8.24 -5.00
CA GLN A 557 32.99 -9.15 -4.76
C GLN A 557 33.12 -10.20 -5.87
N ASP A 558 32.02 -10.84 -6.24
CA ASP A 558 31.98 -11.89 -7.26
C ASP A 558 32.34 -11.30 -8.62
N HIS A 559 31.80 -10.13 -8.97
CA HIS A 559 32.18 -9.47 -10.21
C HIS A 559 33.69 -9.14 -10.24
N PHE A 560 34.25 -8.64 -9.14
CA PHE A 560 35.71 -8.43 -9.03
C PHE A 560 36.49 -9.73 -9.22
N LEU A 561 36.11 -10.82 -8.55
CA LEU A 561 36.77 -12.13 -8.67
C LEU A 561 36.70 -12.68 -10.09
N LYS A 562 35.57 -12.50 -10.79
CA LYS A 562 35.43 -12.90 -12.19
C LYS A 562 36.37 -12.11 -13.10
N VAL A 563 36.45 -10.79 -12.90
CA VAL A 563 37.36 -9.91 -13.65
C VAL A 563 38.81 -10.29 -13.38
N ASP A 564 39.21 -10.44 -12.11
CA ASP A 564 40.56 -10.85 -11.70
C ASP A 564 40.95 -12.20 -12.31
N HIS A 565 40.08 -13.21 -12.21
CA HIS A 565 40.32 -14.56 -12.73
C HIS A 565 40.53 -14.58 -14.24
N ILE A 566 39.70 -13.86 -14.99
CA ILE A 566 39.82 -13.81 -16.45
C ILE A 566 41.08 -13.06 -16.86
N LEU A 567 41.34 -11.89 -16.27
CA LEU A 567 42.52 -11.09 -16.62
C LEU A 567 43.82 -11.84 -16.29
N ALA A 568 43.84 -12.59 -15.19
CA ALA A 568 44.98 -13.42 -14.81
C ALA A 568 45.35 -14.46 -15.88
N LYS A 569 44.38 -15.01 -16.63
CA LYS A 569 44.66 -15.95 -17.74
C LYS A 569 45.45 -15.35 -18.89
N TYR A 570 45.36 -14.03 -19.06
CA TYR A 570 46.09 -13.26 -20.07
C TYR A 570 47.35 -12.59 -19.49
N PHE A 571 47.77 -13.02 -18.30
CA PHE A 571 48.89 -12.44 -17.55
C PHE A 571 48.72 -10.96 -17.22
N ILE A 572 47.46 -10.51 -17.09
CA ILE A 572 47.10 -9.13 -16.76
C ILE A 572 46.80 -9.06 -15.26
N LYS A 573 47.50 -8.15 -14.56
CA LYS A 573 47.32 -7.97 -13.11
C LYS A 573 46.41 -6.79 -12.83
N LEU A 574 45.48 -6.95 -11.90
CA LEU A 574 44.78 -5.82 -11.29
C LEU A 574 45.71 -5.17 -10.26
N THR A 575 45.94 -3.86 -10.39
CA THR A 575 46.78 -3.07 -9.48
C THR A 575 45.99 -2.05 -8.68
N GLY A 576 44.76 -1.75 -9.11
CA GLY A 576 43.86 -0.84 -8.41
C GLY A 576 42.39 -1.18 -8.64
N TRP A 577 41.59 -0.96 -7.60
CA TRP A 577 40.14 -1.06 -7.64
C TRP A 577 39.52 0.04 -6.79
N GLN A 578 38.42 0.63 -7.26
CA GLN A 578 37.63 1.57 -6.47
C GLN A 578 36.16 1.56 -6.90
N ARG A 579 35.24 1.78 -5.96
CA ARG A 579 33.84 2.08 -6.26
C ARG A 579 33.48 3.49 -5.77
N LYS A 580 32.84 4.28 -6.63
CA LYS A 580 32.24 5.58 -6.28
C LYS A 580 30.78 5.57 -6.73
N ASN A 581 29.84 5.50 -5.80
CA ASN A 581 28.40 5.36 -6.07
C ASN A 581 28.10 4.14 -6.97
N LEU A 582 27.64 4.42 -8.19
CA LEU A 582 27.27 3.46 -9.22
C LEU A 582 28.39 3.18 -10.23
N GLU A 583 29.59 3.76 -10.04
CA GLU A 583 30.75 3.55 -10.91
C GLU A 583 31.80 2.67 -10.22
N VAL A 584 32.32 1.68 -10.94
CA VAL A 584 33.38 0.76 -10.49
C VAL A 584 34.58 0.91 -11.42
N PHE A 585 35.75 1.11 -10.84
CA PHE A 585 37.00 1.44 -11.54
C PHE A 585 38.01 0.30 -11.34
N TYR A 586 38.70 -0.07 -12.42
CA TYR A 586 39.78 -1.05 -12.44
C TYR A 586 41.05 -0.42 -13.06
N LEU A 587 42.21 -0.73 -12.47
CA LEU A 587 43.52 -0.45 -13.03
C LEU A 587 44.22 -1.78 -13.32
N CYS A 588 44.66 -1.95 -14.56
CA CYS A 588 45.30 -3.17 -15.05
C CYS A 588 46.74 -2.89 -15.49
N GLU A 589 47.64 -3.87 -15.30
CA GLU A 589 49.04 -3.79 -15.72
C GLU A 589 49.53 -5.11 -16.34
N ARG A 590 50.35 -5.00 -17.40
CA ARG A 590 51.14 -6.10 -17.97
C ARG A 590 52.43 -5.56 -18.58
N GLU A 591 53.59 -6.02 -18.11
CA GLU A 591 54.92 -5.69 -18.67
C GLU A 591 55.16 -4.17 -18.88
N GLY A 592 54.79 -3.35 -17.89
CA GLY A 592 54.93 -1.88 -17.95
C GLY A 592 53.85 -1.14 -18.74
N LYS A 593 52.94 -1.88 -19.40
CA LYS A 593 51.71 -1.33 -20.00
C LYS A 593 50.62 -1.26 -18.93
N THR A 594 49.91 -0.14 -18.88
CA THR A 594 48.83 0.13 -17.92
C THR A 594 47.58 0.60 -18.66
N CYS A 595 46.42 0.17 -18.17
CA CYS A 595 45.14 0.74 -18.61
C CYS A 595 44.15 0.86 -17.46
N GLY A 596 43.45 2.00 -17.43
CA GLY A 596 42.32 2.22 -16.54
C GLY A 596 40.99 2.09 -17.28
N LEU A 597 40.02 1.46 -16.62
CA LEU A 597 38.67 1.30 -17.14
C LEU A 597 37.64 1.44 -16.02
N LYS A 598 36.46 1.96 -16.38
CA LYS A 598 35.29 2.00 -15.50
C LYS A 598 34.10 1.25 -16.09
N THR A 599 33.29 0.70 -15.22
CA THR A 599 31.98 0.11 -15.52
C THR A 599 30.94 0.65 -14.54
N TRP A 600 29.66 0.33 -14.77
CA TRP A 600 28.56 0.80 -13.94
C TRP A 600 27.77 -0.33 -13.34
N VAL A 601 27.32 -0.09 -12.12
CA VAL A 601 26.42 -0.93 -11.35
C VAL A 601 25.16 -0.14 -11.02
N ASN A 602 23.96 -0.74 -11.08
CA ASN A 602 22.72 -0.04 -10.70
C ASN A 602 22.47 -0.10 -9.17
N GLN A 603 21.35 0.48 -8.71
CA GLN A 603 20.98 0.46 -7.28
C GLN A 603 20.78 -0.96 -6.72
N GLN A 604 20.44 -1.92 -7.59
CA GLN A 604 20.31 -3.35 -7.29
C GLN A 604 21.63 -4.13 -7.47
N LEU A 605 22.76 -3.43 -7.57
CA LEU A 605 24.09 -4.03 -7.67
C LEU A 605 24.35 -4.84 -8.97
N LEU A 606 23.59 -4.55 -10.04
CA LEU A 606 23.73 -5.21 -11.35
C LEU A 606 24.65 -4.42 -12.29
N PHE A 607 25.68 -5.09 -12.82
CA PHE A 607 26.60 -4.53 -13.80
C PHE A 607 25.98 -4.48 -15.20
N ASN A 608 26.22 -3.39 -15.94
CA ASN A 608 25.66 -3.20 -17.28
C ASN A 608 26.50 -3.80 -18.42
N GLY A 609 27.65 -4.41 -18.10
CA GLY A 609 28.56 -5.03 -19.07
C GLY A 609 29.29 -4.04 -20.00
N LYS A 610 29.15 -2.73 -19.77
CA LYS A 610 29.83 -1.69 -20.55
C LYS A 610 31.09 -1.24 -19.82
N TYR A 611 32.14 -1.01 -20.58
CA TYR A 611 33.42 -0.50 -20.08
C TYR A 611 33.78 0.80 -20.79
N GLN A 612 34.37 1.73 -20.07
CA GLN A 612 34.84 3.00 -20.58
C GLN A 612 36.28 3.24 -20.14
N LYS A 613 37.14 3.62 -21.09
CA LYS A 613 38.54 4.00 -20.87
C LYS A 613 38.67 5.15 -19.87
N LEU A 614 39.71 5.10 -19.06
CA LEU A 614 40.19 6.20 -18.22
C LEU A 614 41.53 6.72 -18.77
N PRO A 615 41.54 7.78 -19.59
CA PRO A 615 42.76 8.23 -20.31
C PRO A 615 43.94 8.55 -19.39
N ALA A 616 43.68 9.11 -18.20
CA ALA A 616 44.71 9.46 -17.24
C ALA A 616 45.49 8.26 -16.66
N TYR A 617 44.97 7.04 -16.84
CA TYR A 617 45.54 5.80 -16.30
C TYR A 617 45.83 4.78 -17.40
N THR A 618 45.87 5.21 -18.67
CA THR A 618 46.14 4.35 -19.81
C THR A 618 47.36 4.87 -20.56
N ASN A 619 48.43 4.09 -20.56
CA ASN A 619 49.66 4.42 -21.30
C ASN A 619 49.79 3.65 -22.64
N ASP A 620 48.92 2.68 -22.90
CA ASP A 620 48.91 1.87 -24.13
C ASP A 620 47.47 1.59 -24.61
N GLU A 621 47.14 2.10 -25.79
CA GLU A 621 45.80 1.99 -26.41
C GLU A 621 45.49 0.59 -26.95
N SER A 622 46.51 -0.13 -27.42
CA SER A 622 46.36 -1.51 -27.88
C SER A 622 46.05 -2.44 -26.71
N PHE A 623 46.68 -2.20 -25.56
CA PHE A 623 46.45 -2.93 -24.32
C PHE A 623 45.06 -2.64 -23.75
N TYR A 624 44.59 -1.40 -23.78
CA TYR A 624 43.21 -1.07 -23.40
C TYR A 624 42.19 -1.82 -24.27
N SER A 625 42.39 -1.84 -25.59
CA SER A 625 41.47 -2.49 -26.53
C SER A 625 41.41 -4.01 -26.32
N GLU A 626 42.55 -4.62 -25.98
CA GLU A 626 42.64 -6.02 -25.58
C GLU A 626 41.86 -6.30 -24.28
N VAL A 627 42.11 -5.52 -23.23
CA VAL A 627 41.41 -5.67 -21.93
C VAL A 627 39.92 -5.45 -22.06
N GLU A 628 39.49 -4.43 -22.81
CA GLU A 628 38.08 -4.17 -23.09
C GLU A 628 37.44 -5.33 -23.87
N GLY A 629 38.16 -5.89 -24.85
CA GLY A 629 37.71 -7.05 -25.62
C GLY A 629 37.50 -8.29 -24.74
N ILE A 630 38.44 -8.57 -23.83
CA ILE A 630 38.35 -9.66 -22.86
C ILE A 630 37.14 -9.48 -21.93
N LEU A 631 36.95 -8.27 -21.39
CA LEU A 631 35.89 -8.00 -20.41
C LEU A 631 34.49 -7.86 -21.04
N LYS A 632 34.38 -7.50 -22.32
CA LYS A 632 33.11 -7.50 -23.07
C LYS A 632 32.55 -8.90 -23.26
N VAL A 633 33.42 -9.91 -23.32
CA VAL A 633 33.05 -11.32 -23.54
C VAL A 633 33.36 -12.13 -22.29
N LEU A 634 32.95 -11.62 -21.13
CA LEU A 634 33.10 -12.28 -19.84
C LEU A 634 32.31 -13.61 -19.87
N PRO A 635 32.96 -14.80 -19.86
CA PRO A 635 32.24 -16.07 -19.81
C PRO A 635 31.37 -16.16 -18.54
N PRO A 636 30.33 -17.01 -18.55
CA PRO A 636 29.53 -17.28 -17.35
C PRO A 636 30.39 -18.02 -16.33
N ILE A 637 31.01 -17.26 -15.42
CA ILE A 637 31.80 -17.76 -14.31
C ILE A 637 30.96 -17.73 -13.03
N THR A 638 31.00 -18.82 -12.28
CA THR A 638 30.30 -18.96 -10.99
C THR A 638 31.32 -19.08 -9.86
N VAL A 639 31.17 -18.25 -8.82
CA VAL A 639 32.05 -18.26 -7.65
C VAL A 639 31.43 -19.17 -6.58
N LYS A 640 32.04 -20.32 -6.33
CA LYS A 640 31.65 -21.26 -5.28
C LYS A 640 32.22 -20.82 -3.94
N ARG A 641 31.35 -20.41 -3.03
CA ARG A 641 31.71 -19.98 -1.67
C ARG A 641 31.52 -21.09 -0.63
N ASN A 642 31.37 -22.36 -1.02
CA ASN A 642 31.11 -23.49 -0.13
C ASN A 642 32.40 -24.15 0.38
N SER A 643 33.15 -23.47 1.24
CA SER A 643 34.24 -24.07 2.04
C SER A 643 33.88 -24.04 3.53
N SER A 644 34.53 -24.88 4.35
CA SER A 644 34.33 -24.91 5.81
C SER A 644 34.61 -23.58 6.52
N GLU A 645 35.29 -22.64 5.85
CA GLU A 645 35.71 -21.34 6.38
C GLU A 645 34.67 -20.22 6.14
N THR A 646 33.67 -20.40 5.25
CA THR A 646 32.74 -19.35 4.80
C THR A 646 31.29 -19.52 5.26
N ILE A 647 31.00 -20.55 6.06
CA ILE A 647 29.64 -20.98 6.46
C ILE A 647 28.85 -19.88 7.22
N LEU A 648 29.53 -19.08 8.05
CA LEU A 648 28.87 -18.01 8.83
C LEU A 648 28.32 -16.86 7.97
N LYS A 649 28.93 -16.56 6.81
CA LYS A 649 28.45 -15.51 5.88
C LYS A 649 27.25 -15.95 5.03
N ARG A 650 26.95 -17.25 4.98
CA ARG A 650 25.83 -17.80 4.21
C ARG A 650 24.47 -17.53 4.87
N LEU A 651 24.40 -17.65 6.20
CA LEU A 651 23.18 -17.37 6.97
C LEU A 651 22.75 -15.90 6.87
N GLU A 652 23.71 -14.97 6.83
CA GLU A 652 23.44 -13.54 6.62
C GLU A 652 22.95 -13.24 5.18
N PHE A 653 23.53 -13.91 4.18
CA PHE A 653 23.13 -13.75 2.77
C PHE A 653 21.75 -14.36 2.47
N GLU A 654 21.44 -15.54 3.02
CA GLU A 654 20.11 -16.14 2.88
C GLU A 654 19.03 -15.18 3.44
N PHE A 655 19.29 -14.51 4.58
CA PHE A 655 18.36 -13.54 5.16
C PHE A 655 18.19 -12.26 4.31
N GLU A 656 19.28 -11.66 3.81
CA GLU A 656 19.20 -10.48 2.93
C GLU A 656 18.51 -10.77 1.58
N LEU A 657 18.75 -11.96 1.03
CA LEU A 657 18.18 -12.37 -0.25
C LEU A 657 16.69 -12.70 -0.12
N GLU A 658 16.26 -13.24 1.02
CA GLU A 658 14.85 -13.43 1.35
C GLU A 658 14.07 -12.11 1.49
N GLU A 659 14.68 -11.07 2.07
CA GLU A 659 14.05 -9.74 2.15
C GLU A 659 14.01 -9.04 0.78
N THR A 660 15.04 -9.21 -0.05
CA THR A 660 15.17 -8.52 -1.34
C THR A 660 14.40 -9.22 -2.46
N TYR A 661 14.42 -10.56 -2.52
CA TYR A 661 13.83 -11.38 -3.57
C TYR A 661 12.92 -12.47 -2.97
N PRO A 662 11.77 -12.10 -2.38
CA PRO A 662 10.91 -13.05 -1.65
C PRO A 662 10.40 -14.21 -2.51
N PHE A 663 10.29 -14.03 -3.83
CA PHE A 663 9.86 -15.08 -4.75
C PHE A 663 10.87 -16.24 -4.89
N VAL A 664 12.15 -16.02 -4.58
CA VAL A 664 13.17 -17.08 -4.56
C VAL A 664 12.99 -17.96 -3.33
N ARG A 665 12.67 -17.37 -2.18
CA ARG A 665 12.31 -18.11 -0.97
C ARG A 665 11.05 -18.94 -1.17
N ILE A 666 10.02 -18.34 -1.78
CA ILE A 666 8.77 -19.05 -2.10
C ILE A 666 9.06 -20.23 -3.04
N LEU A 667 9.92 -20.07 -4.05
CA LEU A 667 10.38 -21.18 -4.90
C LEU A 667 10.99 -22.31 -4.08
N PHE A 668 11.87 -21.99 -3.12
CA PHE A 668 12.46 -23.00 -2.25
C PHE A 668 11.42 -23.73 -1.40
N GLU A 669 10.55 -22.98 -0.71
CA GLU A 669 9.50 -23.55 0.15
C GLU A 669 8.52 -24.44 -0.64
N ASP A 670 8.13 -24.01 -1.84
CA ASP A 670 7.25 -24.77 -2.73
C ASP A 670 7.94 -26.05 -3.24
N ILE A 671 9.22 -25.97 -3.64
CA ILE A 671 10.01 -27.14 -4.04
C ILE A 671 10.13 -28.12 -2.88
N GLU A 672 10.54 -27.68 -1.69
CA GLU A 672 10.65 -28.54 -0.50
C GLU A 672 9.31 -29.23 -0.17
N SER A 673 8.20 -28.50 -0.27
CA SER A 673 6.86 -29.06 -0.09
C SER A 673 6.55 -30.16 -1.12
N LEU A 674 6.89 -29.95 -2.39
CA LEU A 674 6.72 -30.94 -3.46
C LEU A 674 7.62 -32.17 -3.30
N LEU A 675 8.82 -31.98 -2.73
CA LEU A 675 9.78 -33.05 -2.52
C LEU A 675 9.51 -33.86 -1.25
N LYS A 676 8.84 -33.28 -0.24
CA LYS A 676 8.51 -33.92 1.04
C LYS A 676 7.92 -35.34 0.96
N PRO A 677 7.01 -35.68 0.02
CA PRO A 677 6.50 -37.05 -0.14
C PRO A 677 7.46 -38.00 -0.90
N THR A 678 8.64 -37.52 -1.33
CA THR A 678 9.59 -38.25 -2.18
C THR A 678 10.90 -38.56 -1.44
N SER A 679 11.79 -39.30 -2.10
CA SER A 679 13.18 -39.54 -1.62
C SER A 679 14.20 -38.58 -2.22
N VAL A 680 13.74 -37.55 -2.94
CA VAL A 680 14.58 -36.54 -3.60
C VAL A 680 14.81 -35.38 -2.62
N GLN A 681 16.02 -34.84 -2.61
CA GLN A 681 16.41 -33.70 -1.76
C GLN A 681 17.10 -32.63 -2.58
N VAL A 682 17.00 -31.37 -2.15
CA VAL A 682 17.84 -30.29 -2.66
C VAL A 682 19.23 -30.41 -2.01
N GLU A 683 20.25 -30.77 -2.81
CA GLU A 683 21.64 -30.85 -2.35
C GLU A 683 22.29 -29.47 -2.28
N GLN A 684 21.99 -28.60 -3.24
CA GLN A 684 22.64 -27.30 -3.38
C GLN A 684 21.75 -26.31 -4.14
N ILE A 685 21.81 -25.04 -3.72
CA ILE A 685 21.22 -23.89 -4.42
C ILE A 685 22.35 -22.91 -4.75
N GLU A 686 22.36 -22.37 -5.97
CA GLU A 686 23.28 -21.31 -6.39
C GLU A 686 22.48 -20.12 -6.91
N HIS A 687 22.64 -18.97 -6.26
CA HIS A 687 21.98 -17.72 -6.60
C HIS A 687 22.76 -16.99 -7.70
N LEU A 688 22.22 -16.95 -8.92
CA LEU A 688 22.86 -16.34 -10.10
C LEU A 688 22.02 -15.18 -10.63
N GLN A 689 22.63 -14.31 -11.44
CA GLN A 689 21.91 -13.16 -11.98
C GLN A 689 20.74 -13.64 -12.88
N TYR A 690 19.51 -13.29 -12.49
CA TYR A 690 18.28 -13.70 -13.17
C TYR A 690 18.05 -15.22 -13.24
N LYS A 691 18.71 -15.99 -12.35
CA LYS A 691 18.67 -17.44 -12.39
C LYS A 691 18.94 -18.07 -11.03
N GLU A 692 18.09 -18.99 -10.62
CA GLU A 692 18.33 -19.84 -9.45
C GLU A 692 18.71 -21.24 -9.92
N ARG A 693 19.88 -21.74 -9.53
CA ARG A 693 20.30 -23.09 -9.88
C ARG A 693 20.05 -24.04 -8.73
N TYR A 694 19.25 -25.07 -8.97
CA TYR A 694 18.99 -26.13 -8.01
C TYR A 694 19.67 -27.42 -8.44
N THR A 695 20.37 -28.04 -7.48
CA THR A 695 20.88 -29.40 -7.60
C THR A 695 20.01 -30.33 -6.78
N PHE A 696 19.36 -31.26 -7.45
CA PHE A 696 18.54 -32.29 -6.85
C PHE A 696 19.30 -33.60 -6.79
N LYS A 697 19.13 -34.34 -5.70
CA LYS A 697 19.82 -35.61 -5.47
C LYS A 697 18.87 -36.67 -4.92
N ARG A 698 19.08 -37.90 -5.38
CA ARG A 698 18.54 -39.11 -4.79
C ARG A 698 19.60 -40.20 -4.83
N GLN A 699 20.14 -40.56 -3.67
CA GLN A 699 21.26 -41.50 -3.58
C GLN A 699 22.43 -41.06 -4.49
N THR A 700 22.71 -41.80 -5.57
CA THR A 700 23.74 -41.48 -6.57
C THR A 700 23.21 -40.70 -7.77
N GLU A 701 21.89 -40.58 -7.93
CA GLU A 701 21.25 -39.82 -8.99
C GLU A 701 21.32 -38.32 -8.69
N LYS A 702 21.60 -37.53 -9.73
CA LYS A 702 21.76 -36.08 -9.70
C LYS A 702 21.13 -35.46 -10.93
N ALA A 703 20.37 -34.38 -10.71
CA ALA A 703 19.82 -33.54 -11.76
C ALA A 703 19.99 -32.06 -11.37
N VAL A 704 20.40 -31.23 -12.32
CA VAL A 704 20.61 -29.79 -12.10
C VAL A 704 19.71 -29.00 -13.04
N LEU A 705 18.96 -28.06 -12.47
CA LEU A 705 18.00 -27.21 -13.18
C LEU A 705 18.29 -25.74 -12.88
N ASP A 706 18.26 -24.92 -13.92
CA ASP A 706 18.32 -23.47 -13.85
C ASP A 706 16.92 -22.87 -13.97
N PHE A 707 16.46 -22.17 -12.93
CA PHE A 707 15.20 -21.43 -12.89
C PHE A 707 15.46 -19.97 -13.26
N GLU A 708 15.29 -19.62 -14.53
CA GLU A 708 15.47 -18.27 -15.03
C GLU A 708 14.25 -17.39 -14.72
N TYR A 709 14.47 -16.16 -14.25
CA TYR A 709 13.43 -15.19 -13.94
C TYR A 709 13.74 -13.79 -14.49
N ASN A 710 12.72 -12.98 -14.72
CA ASN A 710 12.88 -11.61 -15.21
C ASN A 710 13.05 -10.59 -14.07
N ALA A 711 13.30 -9.32 -14.42
CA ALA A 711 13.44 -8.24 -13.44
C ALA A 711 12.19 -7.96 -12.59
N ALA A 712 11.02 -8.46 -13.00
CA ALA A 712 9.78 -8.40 -12.22
C ALA A 712 9.54 -9.67 -11.38
N GLY A 713 10.52 -10.57 -11.30
CA GLY A 713 10.48 -11.79 -10.48
C GLY A 713 9.57 -12.89 -11.03
N PHE A 714 9.20 -12.85 -12.32
CA PHE A 714 8.47 -13.97 -12.94
C PHE A 714 9.45 -14.99 -13.51
N PHE A 715 9.25 -16.26 -13.16
CA PHE A 715 9.99 -17.37 -13.73
C PHE A 715 9.56 -17.60 -15.19
N GLY A 716 10.54 -17.62 -16.08
CA GLY A 716 10.36 -17.77 -17.51
C GLY A 716 10.70 -19.17 -18.00
N ARG A 717 11.95 -19.60 -17.84
CA ARG A 717 12.43 -20.92 -18.30
C ARG A 717 13.03 -21.70 -17.15
N VAL A 718 12.74 -22.99 -17.10
CA VAL A 718 13.48 -23.96 -16.29
C VAL A 718 14.29 -24.82 -17.23
N VAL A 719 15.61 -24.70 -17.15
CA VAL A 719 16.55 -25.26 -18.12
C VAL A 719 17.40 -26.35 -17.47
N PRO A 720 17.33 -27.61 -17.94
CA PRO A 720 18.20 -28.67 -17.47
C PRO A 720 19.64 -28.51 -17.96
N LEU A 721 20.61 -28.69 -17.07
CA LEU A 721 22.02 -28.65 -17.41
C LEU A 721 22.53 -30.03 -17.80
N GLN A 722 22.58 -30.29 -19.10
CA GLN A 722 22.90 -31.61 -19.66
C GLN A 722 24.23 -32.19 -19.14
N ASN A 723 25.26 -31.35 -18.95
CA ASN A 723 26.58 -31.75 -18.44
C ASN A 723 26.61 -32.02 -16.91
N ARG A 724 25.53 -31.75 -16.18
CA ARG A 724 25.42 -31.92 -14.73
C ARG A 724 24.29 -32.87 -14.31
N ILE A 725 23.74 -33.62 -15.26
CA ILE A 725 22.68 -34.60 -15.04
C ILE A 725 23.25 -36.00 -15.28
N ASN A 726 23.13 -36.89 -14.29
CA ASN A 726 23.54 -38.29 -14.44
C ASN A 726 22.36 -39.28 -14.42
N SER A 727 21.13 -38.80 -14.18
CA SER A 727 19.90 -39.61 -14.24
C SER A 727 18.77 -38.85 -14.95
N GLN A 728 18.38 -39.36 -16.12
CA GLN A 728 17.22 -38.85 -16.85
C GLN A 728 15.90 -39.17 -16.14
N ARG A 729 15.86 -40.28 -15.38
CA ARG A 729 14.69 -40.67 -14.58
C ARG A 729 14.40 -39.65 -13.49
N LEU A 730 15.43 -39.26 -12.75
CA LEU A 730 15.32 -38.22 -11.72
C LEU A 730 14.90 -36.88 -12.32
N LEU A 731 15.48 -36.51 -13.48
CA LEU A 731 15.10 -35.29 -14.19
C LEU A 731 13.62 -35.27 -14.59
N GLN A 732 13.11 -36.38 -15.13
CA GLN A 732 11.69 -36.50 -15.52
C GLN A 732 10.77 -36.34 -14.31
N GLU A 733 11.08 -37.03 -13.21
CA GLU A 733 10.32 -36.96 -11.97
C GLU A 733 10.25 -35.53 -11.41
N ILE A 734 11.41 -34.85 -11.30
CA ILE A 734 11.45 -33.44 -10.85
C ILE A 734 10.67 -32.55 -11.82
N THR A 735 10.84 -32.73 -13.13
CA THR A 735 10.11 -31.95 -14.13
C THR A 735 8.60 -32.13 -14.01
N THR A 736 8.13 -33.36 -13.76
CA THR A 736 6.71 -33.65 -13.50
C THR A 736 6.23 -32.98 -12.21
N LEU A 737 7.01 -33.04 -11.12
CA LEU A 737 6.66 -32.34 -9.88
C LEU A 737 6.57 -30.82 -10.09
N LEU A 738 7.55 -30.22 -10.78
CA LEU A 738 7.57 -28.79 -11.09
C LEU A 738 6.44 -28.35 -12.04
N GLN A 739 5.89 -29.24 -12.87
CA GLN A 739 4.69 -28.91 -13.65
C GLN A 739 3.49 -28.58 -12.75
N SER A 740 3.43 -29.16 -11.54
CA SER A 740 2.38 -28.85 -10.57
C SER A 740 2.51 -27.44 -9.97
N LEU A 741 3.68 -26.80 -10.04
CA LEU A 741 3.81 -25.37 -9.71
C LEU A 741 3.07 -24.48 -10.73
N LYS A 742 2.88 -24.97 -11.97
CA LYS A 742 2.10 -24.27 -13.00
C LYS A 742 0.61 -24.60 -12.91
N GLN A 743 0.32 -25.86 -12.61
CA GLN A 743 -1.03 -26.36 -12.45
C GLN A 743 -1.44 -26.13 -11.00
N GLU A 744 -2.01 -24.96 -10.78
CA GLU A 744 -2.56 -24.48 -9.52
C GLU A 744 -3.76 -25.30 -8.99
N GLN A 745 -3.60 -26.61 -8.83
CA GLN A 745 -4.36 -27.52 -7.97
C GLN A 745 -3.39 -28.24 -7.02
N HIS A 746 -2.91 -27.53 -6.01
CA HIS A 746 -2.59 -28.22 -4.75
C HIS A 746 -3.59 -27.74 -3.72
N ALA A 747 -4.54 -28.64 -3.49
CA ALA A 747 -5.51 -28.59 -2.43
C ALA A 747 -4.79 -28.77 -1.08
N CYS A 748 -5.09 -27.89 -0.13
CA CYS A 748 -5.57 -28.27 1.19
C CYS A 748 -6.16 -27.04 1.89
#